data_AF-A0A1B8ESD4-F1
#
_entry.id   AF-A0A1B8ESD4-F1
#
_cell.length_a   1.000
_cell.length_b   1.000
_cell.length_c   1.000
_cell.angle_alpha   90.00
_cell.angle_beta   90.00
_cell.angle_gamma   90.00
#
_symmetry.space_group_name_H-M   'P 1'
#
loop_
_entity.id
_entity.type
_entity.pdbx_description
1 polymer ?
#
loop_
_entity_poly.entity_id
_entity_poly.type
_entity_poly.pdbx_seq_one_letter_code
_entity_poly.pdbx_strand_id
1 'polypeptide(L)'
;MAPNTKDGDVLLAFSGKWVTWAHTFTAYAAFISALIVGVALHYHKIVKNEHYGYPQEWFPSVSATIGDRYPERSFFMFFIAITSGPRFALVGLWYLLTARPGQKLAKYVAITGIFRTITCGGWTYVTSTDDHDWHDIFMISYLVATLPWTLGCLALSPPNPTTIKYRKIVGGAFFATLVPLVYFFIQHKVHKIAGAYTIYAFFEWSLVLLDVAFDAVTMLDFDSFEVVIKDVTGASKGQPRKDSGVEMHKDKPVVQVLNQSFLWSDAIDAAAEVYHGFVFWSMLTSLGLCVWYFPLWNMGISGYEILVMVTITPFLLSNRTIRRHVLSNLRLVHLLSLSGLVAYKLELPELRLFAVGLGVALSCLAWSATWSTTAFQPVQLETKITAWTLGLILHSVVKFAWQTSNPIWPIVHDSNGGYNFTGLVLAVLAVLRTTSNGNKGTSSPVERKQQGSSVLAAFGIGGLFFALHSLLSDSSTMILWVWTGFPVRGPLAAPHGAVTIAAMCGGLVLGLFYPLLARSWTFYGLGCVGAALLTLRGDWTGYSGALVLTVYLLAFSVPMIGAAAKRNPATVFGLGFLVYNFVVLFHVWVVAYAFVPGGPLVRERTDWVMSTTMLFIGCGVFTISSAVSGSKSSSYTPPAPRQRAHTLSLVGIIQLLAICIAYIRFPTFDYTPYHAPSKIITAGIWTVHFSLDNDMWSSEYRMRDALRDLELDVVGLLESDLQRVIMGNRDTTQFLAEELGMYVDYGPGPDKHTWGAALLSKFPIIESEHHLLPSPVGELAPAIKATLDVYGTLVDVFVFHSGQEEDEEDRRLQSEYLAELMGKSDRPAILLAYLVTKPLEGNYNTYVSEKSGMKDIDESDWDRWCEYILYKNLRRIGYARVSRGTITDTEIQVGKFLVGKKEGGGWEGRGGWAGGERAGKEEVQRGWRFPGTFEGEGVRGHQYHVFEEPRYWV
;
A
#
# COMPACT_ATOMS: atom_id res chain seq x y z
N MET A 1 -7.57 34.16 55.53
CA MET A 1 -7.22 32.73 55.79
C MET A 1 -5.98 32.40 54.98
N ALA A 2 -4.90 31.98 55.63
CA ALA A 2 -3.67 31.58 54.95
C ALA A 2 -3.94 30.31 54.10
N PRO A 3 -3.36 30.18 52.88
CA PRO A 3 -3.51 28.97 52.11
C PRO A 3 -2.66 27.87 52.74
N ASN A 4 -3.32 26.77 53.09
CA ASN A 4 -2.73 25.56 53.64
C ASN A 4 -1.89 24.89 52.53
N THR A 5 -0.61 25.24 52.43
CA THR A 5 0.32 24.65 51.46
C THR A 5 0.73 23.28 51.96
N LYS A 6 0.15 22.22 51.39
CA LYS A 6 0.73 20.88 51.49
C LYS A 6 1.98 20.87 50.63
N ASP A 7 3.13 20.59 51.22
CA ASP A 7 4.41 20.44 50.54
C ASP A 7 4.38 19.20 49.62
N GLY A 8 3.85 19.38 48.41
CA GLY A 8 4.00 18.43 47.31
C GLY A 8 5.34 18.62 46.61
N ASP A 9 5.90 17.53 46.07
CA ASP A 9 7.16 17.56 45.33
C ASP A 9 7.03 18.41 44.05
N VAL A 10 8.06 19.21 43.77
CA VAL A 10 8.14 20.03 42.56
C VAL A 10 8.54 19.12 41.39
N LEU A 11 7.67 19.01 40.39
CA LEU A 11 7.93 18.24 39.16
C LEU A 11 8.70 19.07 38.12
N LEU A 12 8.37 20.36 38.03
CA LEU A 12 8.98 21.30 37.09
C LEU A 12 8.87 22.71 37.66
N ALA A 13 9.96 23.47 37.60
CA ALA A 13 9.98 24.89 37.92
C ALA A 13 10.70 25.65 36.79
N PHE A 14 10.10 26.72 36.28
CA PHE A 14 10.71 27.57 35.27
C PHE A 14 10.26 29.03 35.41
N SER A 15 11.11 29.97 34.99
CA SER A 15 10.79 31.40 35.01
C SER A 15 9.64 31.73 34.06
N GLY A 16 8.73 32.61 34.49
CA GLY A 16 7.64 33.12 33.67
C GLY A 16 8.11 33.80 32.37
N LYS A 17 9.37 34.25 32.30
CA LYS A 17 9.98 34.78 31.08
C LYS A 17 9.91 33.83 29.89
N TRP A 18 10.00 32.51 30.12
CA TRP A 18 9.97 31.53 29.04
C TRP A 18 8.64 31.52 28.28
N VAL A 19 7.54 31.90 28.95
CA VAL A 19 6.22 32.04 28.30
C VAL A 19 6.24 33.21 27.30
N THR A 20 6.79 34.36 27.70
CA THR A 20 6.95 35.50 26.80
C THR A 20 7.92 35.20 25.67
N TRP A 21 9.06 34.55 25.94
CA TRP A 21 10.00 34.13 24.90
C TRP A 21 9.37 33.19 23.89
N ALA A 22 8.64 32.18 24.36
CA ALA A 22 7.93 31.24 23.49
C ALA A 22 6.91 31.96 22.62
N HIS A 23 6.07 32.84 23.21
CA HIS A 23 5.11 33.66 22.48
C HIS A 23 5.78 34.54 21.42
N THR A 24 6.76 35.35 21.80
CA THR A 24 7.40 36.32 20.91
C THR A 24 8.18 35.63 19.78
N PHE A 25 8.91 34.56 20.09
CA PHE A 25 9.65 33.80 19.07
C PHE A 25 8.71 33.15 18.06
N THR A 26 7.68 32.44 18.53
CA THR A 26 6.74 31.72 17.64
C THR A 26 5.88 32.68 16.83
N ALA A 27 5.46 33.81 17.40
CA ALA A 27 4.73 34.86 16.69
C ALA A 27 5.59 35.47 15.57
N TYR A 28 6.83 35.87 15.84
CA TYR A 28 7.71 36.40 14.80
C TYR A 28 8.10 35.34 13.76
N ALA A 29 8.33 34.09 14.18
CA ALA A 29 8.59 32.98 13.26
C ALA A 29 7.44 32.78 12.27
N ALA A 30 6.18 32.94 12.70
CA ALA A 30 5.03 32.85 11.80
C ALA A 30 5.12 33.85 10.65
N PHE A 31 5.28 35.14 10.96
CA PHE A 31 5.32 36.20 9.95
C PHE A 31 6.59 36.16 9.09
N ILE A 32 7.76 35.93 9.69
CA ILE A 32 9.04 35.89 8.95
C ILE A 32 9.09 34.67 8.03
N SER A 33 8.66 33.49 8.50
CA SER A 33 8.66 32.27 7.68
C SER A 33 7.72 32.41 6.49
N ALA A 34 6.52 32.97 6.68
CA ALA A 34 5.58 33.24 5.61
C ALA A 34 6.14 34.21 4.57
N LEU A 35 6.80 35.30 5.01
CA LEU A 35 7.46 36.25 4.10
C LEU A 35 8.60 35.60 3.30
N ILE A 36 9.47 34.83 3.95
CA ILE A 36 10.59 34.15 3.27
C ILE A 36 10.07 33.18 2.22
N VAL A 37 9.11 32.33 2.59
CA VAL A 37 8.54 31.32 1.68
C VAL A 37 7.75 32.00 0.55
N GLY A 38 6.93 33.00 0.87
CA GLY A 38 6.14 33.74 -0.11
C GLY A 38 7.02 34.51 -1.11
N VAL A 39 8.09 35.17 -0.66
CA VAL A 39 9.05 35.82 -1.56
C VAL A 39 9.82 34.79 -2.40
N ALA A 40 10.18 33.64 -1.84
CA ALA A 40 10.92 32.61 -2.58
C ALA A 40 10.08 31.94 -3.69
N LEU A 41 8.78 31.73 -3.47
CA LEU A 41 7.92 30.94 -4.36
C LEU A 41 6.93 31.77 -5.17
N HIS A 42 6.42 32.86 -4.60
CA HIS A 42 5.26 33.59 -5.13
C HIS A 42 5.43 35.11 -5.22
N TYR A 43 6.68 35.62 -5.25
CA TYR A 43 7.00 37.06 -5.21
C TYR A 43 6.07 37.95 -6.07
N HIS A 44 6.03 37.73 -7.40
CA HIS A 44 5.22 38.55 -8.31
C HIS A 44 3.70 38.48 -8.04
N LYS A 45 3.24 37.42 -7.38
CA LYS A 45 1.82 37.23 -7.04
C LYS A 45 1.46 37.97 -5.76
N ILE A 46 2.35 37.96 -4.76
CA ILE A 46 2.09 38.57 -3.43
C ILE A 46 2.35 40.08 -3.38
N VAL A 47 3.14 40.63 -4.31
CA VAL A 47 3.36 42.09 -4.42
C VAL A 47 2.32 42.80 -5.29
N LYS A 48 1.39 42.05 -5.90
CA LYS A 48 0.38 42.58 -6.82
C LYS A 48 -0.85 43.05 -6.03
N ASN A 49 -1.33 44.27 -6.32
CA ASN A 49 -2.62 44.75 -5.86
C ASN A 49 -3.67 44.74 -6.99
N GLU A 50 -4.87 45.27 -6.75
CA GLU A 50 -5.99 45.29 -7.71
C GLU A 50 -5.71 46.07 -9.01
N HIS A 51 -4.71 46.97 -9.02
CA HIS A 51 -4.47 47.92 -10.11
C HIS A 51 -3.05 47.87 -10.66
N TYR A 52 -2.05 47.55 -9.83
CA TYR A 52 -0.63 47.56 -10.16
C TYR A 52 0.07 46.30 -9.63
N GLY A 53 1.18 45.95 -10.25
CA GLY A 53 2.10 44.91 -9.79
C GLY A 53 3.54 45.37 -9.94
N TYR A 54 4.47 44.43 -9.92
CA TYR A 54 5.88 44.73 -10.18
C TYR A 54 6.07 45.35 -11.58
N PRO A 55 6.86 46.43 -11.74
CA PRO A 55 7.80 47.01 -10.77
C PRO A 55 7.26 48.16 -9.90
N GLN A 56 6.03 48.62 -10.12
CA GLN A 56 5.45 49.74 -9.36
C GLN A 56 5.21 49.34 -7.90
N GLU A 57 4.78 48.10 -7.68
CA GLU A 57 4.64 47.50 -6.35
C GLU A 57 5.66 46.38 -6.18
N TRP A 58 6.47 46.46 -5.13
CA TRP A 58 7.65 45.60 -4.98
C TRP A 58 7.82 45.02 -3.57
N PHE A 59 6.97 45.39 -2.61
CA PHE A 59 6.92 44.78 -1.27
C PHE A 59 5.49 44.32 -0.94
N PRO A 60 5.31 43.07 -0.45
CA PRO A 60 3.98 42.50 -0.25
C PRO A 60 3.37 42.96 1.08
N SER A 61 2.04 43.11 1.10
CA SER A 61 1.29 43.35 2.34
C SER A 61 1.25 42.08 3.22
N VAL A 62 1.00 42.24 4.51
CA VAL A 62 0.87 41.15 5.48
C VAL A 62 -0.23 40.20 5.04
N SER A 63 -1.43 40.71 4.70
CA SER A 63 -2.56 39.89 4.28
C SER A 63 -2.25 39.03 3.05
N ALA A 64 -1.60 39.60 2.02
CA ALA A 64 -1.21 38.85 0.82
C ALA A 64 -0.17 37.77 1.12
N THR A 65 0.71 38.02 2.09
CA THR A 65 1.79 37.10 2.48
C THR A 65 1.28 35.88 3.26
N ILE A 66 0.21 36.04 4.06
CA ILE A 66 -0.25 35.00 4.99
C ILE A 66 -1.56 34.32 4.57
N GLY A 67 -2.36 34.95 3.70
CA GLY A 67 -3.71 34.49 3.35
C GLY A 67 -3.83 33.77 2.01
N ASP A 68 -3.03 34.16 1.01
CA ASP A 68 -3.43 33.91 -0.38
C ASP A 68 -3.00 32.56 -0.96
N ARG A 69 -1.93 31.95 -0.45
CA ARG A 69 -1.19 30.92 -1.19
C ARG A 69 -0.59 29.83 -0.30
N TYR A 70 -0.60 28.60 -0.81
CA TYR A 70 0.19 27.48 -0.29
C TYR A 70 1.58 27.49 -0.94
N PRO A 71 2.69 27.23 -0.20
CA PRO A 71 2.74 26.78 1.20
C PRO A 71 2.91 27.86 2.27
N GLU A 72 3.15 29.13 1.93
CA GLU A 72 3.43 30.21 2.91
C GLU A 72 2.32 30.40 3.95
N ARG A 73 1.05 30.28 3.55
CA ARG A 73 -0.12 30.27 4.45
C ARG A 73 -0.02 29.15 5.49
N SER A 74 0.38 27.95 5.08
CA SER A 74 0.49 26.80 5.99
C SER A 74 1.60 26.99 7.02
N PHE A 75 2.72 27.61 6.63
CA PHE A 75 3.80 27.98 7.56
C PHE A 75 3.32 29.00 8.59
N PHE A 76 2.61 30.06 8.16
CA PHE A 76 2.01 31.04 9.06
C PHE A 76 1.05 30.39 10.07
N MET A 77 0.06 29.64 9.57
CA MET A 77 -0.95 28.98 10.40
C MET A 77 -0.36 27.97 11.39
N PHE A 78 0.69 27.24 11.00
CA PHE A 78 1.37 26.30 11.87
C PHE A 78 2.04 27.01 13.06
N PHE A 79 2.82 28.05 12.81
CA PHE A 79 3.49 28.79 13.88
C PHE A 79 2.51 29.59 14.74
N ILE A 80 1.40 30.10 14.18
CA ILE A 80 0.32 30.72 14.97
C ILE A 80 -0.40 29.68 15.85
N ALA A 81 -0.61 28.46 15.35
CA ALA A 81 -1.13 27.36 16.17
C ALA A 81 -0.26 27.14 17.42
N ILE A 82 1.07 27.10 17.23
CA ILE A 82 2.03 26.95 18.33
C ILE A 82 2.00 28.18 19.25
N THR A 83 1.86 29.39 18.70
CA THR A 83 1.80 30.65 19.46
C THR A 83 0.57 30.71 20.38
N SER A 84 -0.53 30.03 20.04
CA SER A 84 -1.78 30.06 20.81
C SER A 84 -1.61 29.67 22.29
N GLY A 85 -0.86 28.60 22.58
CA GLY A 85 -0.61 28.12 23.95
C GLY A 85 0.14 29.16 24.79
N PRO A 86 1.35 29.60 24.38
CA PRO A 86 2.08 30.69 25.02
C PRO A 86 1.26 31.98 25.14
N ARG A 87 0.40 32.30 24.16
CA ARG A 87 -0.45 33.49 24.20
C ARG A 87 -1.45 33.46 25.34
N PHE A 88 -2.22 32.38 25.47
CA PHE A 88 -3.18 32.24 26.58
C PHE A 88 -2.47 32.19 27.92
N ALA A 89 -1.30 31.53 27.98
CA ALA A 89 -0.47 31.52 29.19
C ALA A 89 0.02 32.93 29.57
N LEU A 90 0.44 33.75 28.60
CA LEU A 90 0.84 35.14 28.83
C LEU A 90 -0.30 35.98 29.41
N VAL A 91 -1.51 35.88 28.85
CA VAL A 91 -2.70 36.59 29.38
C VAL A 91 -3.04 36.10 30.80
N GLY A 92 -2.94 34.79 31.05
CA GLY A 92 -3.18 34.20 32.36
C GLY A 92 -2.16 34.67 33.41
N LEU A 93 -0.87 34.65 33.09
CA LEU A 93 0.19 35.16 33.98
C LEU A 93 0.05 36.66 34.23
N TRP A 94 -0.35 37.44 33.21
CA TRP A 94 -0.62 38.86 33.36
C TRP A 94 -1.78 39.14 34.33
N TYR A 95 -2.85 38.35 34.26
CA TYR A 95 -3.95 38.42 35.22
C TYR A 95 -3.47 38.10 36.64
N LEU A 96 -2.69 37.02 36.81
CA LEU A 96 -2.17 36.64 38.13
C LEU A 96 -1.24 37.70 38.72
N LEU A 97 -0.45 38.39 37.90
CA LEU A 97 0.40 39.52 38.33
C LEU A 97 -0.40 40.69 38.89
N THR A 98 -1.51 41.00 38.23
CA THR A 98 -2.21 42.28 38.42
C THR A 98 -3.48 42.15 39.26
N ALA A 99 -3.95 40.92 39.52
CA ALA A 99 -5.14 40.65 40.31
C ALA A 99 -4.95 41.09 41.77
N ARG A 100 -5.78 42.04 42.22
CA ARG A 100 -5.86 42.49 43.62
C ARG A 100 -7.26 42.27 44.19
N PRO A 101 -7.41 41.90 45.47
CA PRO A 101 -8.71 41.75 46.11
C PRO A 101 -9.55 43.04 45.98
N GLY A 102 -10.82 42.91 45.57
CA GLY A 102 -11.75 44.05 45.43
C GLY A 102 -11.62 44.90 44.16
N GLN A 103 -10.58 44.72 43.34
CA GLN A 103 -10.39 45.47 42.09
C GLN A 103 -10.89 44.68 40.86
N LYS A 104 -11.69 45.32 39.99
CA LYS A 104 -12.27 44.69 38.79
C LYS A 104 -11.43 44.87 37.51
N LEU A 105 -10.50 45.84 37.49
CA LEU A 105 -9.76 46.22 36.28
C LEU A 105 -8.90 45.07 35.73
N ALA A 106 -8.18 44.32 36.58
CA ALA A 106 -7.38 43.17 36.15
C ALA A 106 -8.22 42.07 35.48
N LYS A 107 -9.44 41.83 35.98
CA LYS A 107 -10.39 40.88 35.37
C LYS A 107 -10.86 41.36 34.00
N TYR A 108 -11.17 42.65 33.88
CA TYR A 108 -11.57 43.24 32.61
C TYR A 108 -10.44 43.11 31.57
N VAL A 109 -9.20 43.47 31.93
CA VAL A 109 -8.03 43.34 31.04
C VAL A 109 -7.79 41.89 30.62
N ALA A 110 -7.94 40.93 31.54
CA ALA A 110 -7.83 39.51 31.21
C ALA A 110 -8.89 39.05 30.18
N ILE A 111 -10.16 39.46 30.37
CA ILE A 111 -11.24 39.17 29.42
C ILE A 111 -10.94 39.79 28.06
N THR A 112 -10.51 41.06 28.03
CA THR A 112 -10.08 41.74 26.79
C THR A 112 -8.92 41.00 26.11
N GLY A 113 -7.94 40.52 26.86
CA GLY A 113 -6.82 39.74 26.34
C GLY A 113 -7.22 38.38 25.75
N ILE A 114 -8.15 37.67 26.40
CA ILE A 114 -8.73 36.42 25.88
C ILE A 114 -9.52 36.69 24.61
N PHE A 115 -10.40 37.69 24.62
CA PHE A 115 -11.18 38.09 23.46
C PHE A 115 -10.27 38.44 22.28
N ARG A 116 -9.25 39.28 22.51
CA ARG A 116 -8.23 39.62 21.51
C ARG A 116 -7.48 38.39 20.99
N THR A 117 -7.20 37.41 21.84
CA THR A 117 -6.52 36.17 21.41
C THR A 117 -7.43 35.32 20.51
N ILE A 118 -8.72 35.21 20.84
CA ILE A 118 -9.70 34.46 20.05
C ILE A 118 -9.93 35.13 18.69
N THR A 119 -10.12 36.46 18.67
CA THR A 119 -10.32 37.19 17.41
C THR A 119 -9.07 37.17 16.54
N CYS A 120 -7.86 37.10 17.14
CA CYS A 120 -6.62 36.84 16.39
C CYS A 120 -6.64 35.51 15.65
N GLY A 121 -7.02 34.44 16.34
CA GLY A 121 -7.19 33.13 15.72
C GLY A 121 -8.26 33.16 14.61
N GLY A 122 -9.35 33.89 14.84
CA GLY A 122 -10.42 34.10 13.86
C GLY A 122 -9.90 34.60 12.51
N TRP A 123 -9.24 35.76 12.47
CA TRP A 123 -8.73 36.32 11.20
C TRP A 123 -7.49 35.57 10.66
N THR A 124 -6.77 34.84 11.50
CA THR A 124 -5.65 33.98 11.05
C THR A 124 -6.13 32.76 10.28
N TYR A 125 -7.18 32.08 10.77
CA TYR A 125 -7.67 30.82 10.17
C TYR A 125 -8.80 31.02 9.15
N VAL A 126 -9.61 32.07 9.31
CA VAL A 126 -10.55 32.54 8.28
C VAL A 126 -9.84 33.63 7.50
N THR A 127 -9.19 33.25 6.40
CA THR A 127 -8.41 34.21 5.60
C THR A 127 -9.32 35.08 4.74
N SER A 128 -8.84 36.25 4.32
CA SER A 128 -9.56 37.15 3.40
C SER A 128 -9.93 36.49 2.07
N THR A 129 -9.22 35.44 1.66
CA THR A 129 -9.56 34.64 0.48
C THR A 129 -10.65 33.60 0.71
N ASP A 130 -10.82 33.11 1.94
CA ASP A 130 -11.84 32.10 2.25
C ASP A 130 -13.20 32.75 2.54
N ASP A 131 -13.22 33.80 3.37
CA ASP A 131 -14.42 34.55 3.72
C ASP A 131 -14.03 35.97 4.16
N HIS A 132 -14.23 36.93 3.27
CA HIS A 132 -13.81 38.32 3.47
C HIS A 132 -14.56 39.00 4.64
N ASP A 133 -15.86 38.71 4.81
CA ASP A 133 -16.70 39.38 5.79
C ASP A 133 -16.34 38.94 7.22
N TRP A 134 -16.20 37.63 7.44
CA TRP A 134 -15.79 37.11 8.74
C TRP A 134 -14.34 37.47 9.09
N HIS A 135 -13.43 37.45 8.11
CA HIS A 135 -12.05 37.89 8.29
C HIS A 135 -12.00 39.33 8.83
N ASP A 136 -12.72 40.25 8.19
CA ASP A 136 -12.72 41.67 8.58
C ASP A 136 -13.38 41.90 9.95
N ILE A 137 -14.46 41.19 10.26
CA ILE A 137 -15.10 41.25 11.59
C ILE A 137 -14.09 40.87 12.67
N PHE A 138 -13.34 39.78 12.48
CA PHE A 138 -12.34 39.32 13.45
C PHE A 138 -11.16 40.29 13.55
N MET A 139 -10.66 40.81 12.43
CA MET A 139 -9.55 41.77 12.39
C MET A 139 -9.92 43.11 13.05
N ILE A 140 -11.09 43.67 12.75
CA ILE A 140 -11.57 44.92 13.38
C ILE A 140 -11.79 44.70 14.88
N SER A 141 -12.41 43.58 15.27
CA SER A 141 -12.61 43.23 16.67
C SER A 141 -11.30 43.12 17.44
N TYR A 142 -10.25 42.58 16.81
CA TYR A 142 -8.90 42.52 17.35
C TYR A 142 -8.29 43.91 17.56
N LEU A 143 -8.33 44.77 16.54
CA LEU A 143 -7.78 46.13 16.60
C LEU A 143 -8.50 46.98 17.65
N VAL A 144 -9.84 46.92 17.71
CA VAL A 144 -10.64 47.63 18.71
C VAL A 144 -10.30 47.15 20.13
N ALA A 145 -10.13 45.84 20.33
CA ALA A 145 -9.74 45.26 21.61
C ALA A 145 -8.29 45.59 22.02
N THR A 146 -7.44 46.00 21.08
CA THR A 146 -6.03 46.34 21.33
C THR A 146 -5.89 47.62 22.16
N LEU A 147 -6.80 48.59 22.02
CA LEU A 147 -6.82 49.81 22.82
C LEU A 147 -7.08 49.56 24.33
N PRO A 148 -8.19 48.91 24.74
CA PRO A 148 -8.41 48.59 26.15
C PRO A 148 -7.37 47.62 26.72
N TRP A 149 -6.81 46.70 25.90
CA TRP A 149 -5.68 45.87 26.31
C TRP A 149 -4.44 46.71 26.64
N THR A 150 -4.05 47.62 25.74
CA THR A 150 -2.86 48.46 25.88
C THR A 150 -2.97 49.42 27.07
N LEU A 151 -4.09 50.15 27.16
CA LEU A 151 -4.35 51.08 28.27
C LEU A 151 -4.47 50.35 29.60
N GLY A 152 -5.12 49.19 29.61
CA GLY A 152 -5.25 48.34 30.79
C GLY A 152 -3.91 47.79 31.27
N CYS A 153 -3.06 47.33 30.35
CA CYS A 153 -1.70 46.90 30.68
C CYS A 153 -0.86 48.04 31.22
N LEU A 154 -0.94 49.25 30.64
CA LEU A 154 -0.25 50.44 31.14
C LEU A 154 -0.72 50.85 32.55
N ALA A 155 -2.04 50.83 32.80
CA ALA A 155 -2.62 51.21 34.08
C ALA A 155 -2.29 50.22 35.21
N LEU A 156 -2.19 48.92 34.89
CA LEU A 156 -1.91 47.85 35.84
C LEU A 156 -0.42 47.49 35.95
N SER A 157 0.44 48.12 35.15
CA SER A 157 1.88 47.82 35.16
C SER A 157 2.47 47.99 36.56
N PRO A 158 3.31 47.03 37.02
CA PRO A 158 4.11 47.23 38.23
C PRO A 158 4.97 48.51 38.11
N PRO A 159 5.40 49.12 39.23
CA PRO A 159 6.19 50.35 39.23
C PRO A 159 7.65 50.08 38.78
N ASN A 160 7.82 49.69 37.52
CA ASN A 160 9.10 49.52 36.85
C ASN A 160 9.23 50.62 35.77
N PRO A 161 10.10 51.63 36.00
CA PRO A 161 10.28 52.74 35.07
C PRO A 161 10.66 52.30 33.64
N THR A 162 11.42 51.22 33.52
CA THR A 162 11.89 50.69 32.24
C THR A 162 10.76 50.02 31.47
N THR A 163 9.97 49.15 32.11
CA THR A 163 8.79 48.52 31.49
C THR A 163 7.78 49.56 31.03
N ILE A 164 7.44 50.53 31.89
CA ILE A 164 6.46 51.57 31.58
C ILE A 164 6.95 52.44 30.42
N LYS A 165 8.24 52.79 30.38
CA LYS A 165 8.84 53.54 29.27
C LYS A 165 8.69 52.79 27.95
N TYR A 166 9.08 51.52 27.89
CA TYR A 166 8.97 50.74 26.65
C TYR A 166 7.53 50.51 26.21
N ARG A 167 6.59 50.23 27.13
CA ARG A 167 5.16 50.10 26.78
C ARG A 167 4.57 51.40 26.24
N LYS A 168 4.94 52.55 26.80
CA LYS A 168 4.52 53.86 26.28
C LYS A 168 5.08 54.13 24.89
N ILE A 169 6.35 53.80 24.66
CA ILE A 169 7.00 53.97 23.35
C ILE A 169 6.36 53.04 22.32
N VAL A 170 6.29 51.74 22.59
CA VAL A 170 5.81 50.73 21.65
C VAL A 170 4.30 50.87 21.41
N GLY A 171 3.50 51.01 22.46
CA GLY A 171 2.06 51.23 22.34
C GLY A 171 1.74 52.59 21.68
N GLY A 172 2.47 53.65 22.03
CA GLY A 172 2.34 54.95 21.37
C GLY A 172 2.71 54.89 19.89
N ALA A 173 3.80 54.19 19.53
CA ALA A 173 4.21 53.98 18.15
C ALA A 173 3.19 53.15 17.37
N PHE A 174 2.57 52.13 17.97
CA PHE A 174 1.50 51.35 17.35
C PHE A 174 0.33 52.25 16.92
N PHE A 175 -0.23 53.04 17.85
CA PHE A 175 -1.34 53.94 17.52
C PHE A 175 -0.93 55.10 16.61
N ALA A 176 0.31 55.61 16.71
CA ALA A 176 0.83 56.63 15.80
C ALA A 176 0.95 56.10 14.36
N THR A 177 1.31 54.82 14.19
CA THR A 177 1.46 54.17 12.87
C THR A 177 0.13 53.99 12.14
N LEU A 178 -1.00 53.95 12.86
CA LEU A 178 -2.33 53.89 12.23
C LEU A 178 -2.64 55.11 11.35
N VAL A 179 -2.12 56.29 11.69
CA VAL A 179 -2.38 57.53 10.95
C VAL A 179 -1.81 57.46 9.51
N PRO A 180 -0.50 57.23 9.30
CA PRO A 180 0.05 57.06 7.96
C PRO A 180 -0.47 55.79 7.27
N LEU A 181 -0.76 54.70 8.01
CA LEU A 181 -1.38 53.50 7.43
C LEU A 181 -2.70 53.83 6.74
N VAL A 182 -3.63 54.51 7.44
CA VAL A 182 -4.94 54.87 6.89
C VAL A 182 -4.78 55.85 5.72
N TYR A 183 -3.86 56.81 5.82
CA TYR A 183 -3.58 57.72 4.71
C TYR A 183 -3.15 56.97 3.45
N PHE A 184 -2.15 56.09 3.54
CA PHE A 184 -1.68 55.32 2.39
C PHE A 184 -2.69 54.27 1.92
N PHE A 185 -3.50 53.71 2.82
CA PHE A 185 -4.65 52.87 2.48
C PHE A 185 -5.59 53.58 1.50
N ILE A 186 -5.97 54.82 1.82
CA ILE A 186 -6.80 55.66 0.94
C ILE A 186 -6.08 55.98 -0.37
N GLN A 187 -4.77 56.29 -0.33
CA GLN A 187 -4.01 56.57 -1.55
C GLN A 187 -3.96 55.39 -2.52
N HIS A 188 -3.84 54.15 -2.03
CA HIS A 188 -3.78 52.98 -2.91
C HIS A 188 -5.18 52.44 -3.30
N LYS A 189 -6.17 52.41 -2.38
CA LYS A 189 -7.53 51.90 -2.67
C LYS A 189 -8.42 52.90 -3.40
N VAL A 190 -8.43 54.16 -2.97
CA VAL A 190 -9.37 55.18 -3.50
C VAL A 190 -8.72 55.99 -4.61
N HIS A 191 -7.52 56.53 -4.36
CA HIS A 191 -6.83 57.38 -5.33
C HIS A 191 -5.97 56.62 -6.34
N LYS A 192 -5.78 55.30 -6.16
CA LYS A 192 -5.11 54.39 -7.10
C LYS A 192 -3.73 54.89 -7.52
N ILE A 193 -2.95 55.41 -6.57
CA ILE A 193 -1.58 55.90 -6.80
C ILE A 193 -0.61 54.73 -6.85
N ALA A 194 0.21 54.64 -7.90
CA ALA A 194 1.24 53.62 -8.04
C ALA A 194 2.32 53.75 -6.94
N GLY A 195 2.70 52.64 -6.30
CA GLY A 195 3.69 52.58 -5.22
C GLY A 195 3.12 52.87 -3.82
N ALA A 196 1.87 53.36 -3.72
CA ALA A 196 1.23 53.63 -2.44
C ALA A 196 0.92 52.35 -1.66
N TYR A 197 0.70 51.22 -2.33
CA TYR A 197 0.44 49.93 -1.68
C TYR A 197 1.71 49.38 -1.01
N THR A 198 2.88 49.53 -1.63
CA THR A 198 4.17 49.18 -1.03
C THR A 198 4.44 49.99 0.23
N ILE A 199 4.14 51.31 0.23
CA ILE A 199 4.29 52.16 1.42
C ILE A 199 3.28 51.75 2.51
N TYR A 200 2.03 51.47 2.14
CA TYR A 200 1.03 50.91 3.04
C TYR A 200 1.51 49.62 3.69
N ALA A 201 2.08 48.69 2.91
CA ALA A 201 2.58 47.42 3.40
C ALA A 201 3.66 47.60 4.49
N PHE A 202 4.59 48.54 4.36
CA PHE A 202 5.57 48.81 5.41
C PHE A 202 4.95 49.22 6.74
N PHE A 203 3.89 50.03 6.72
CA PHE A 203 3.17 50.40 7.93
C PHE A 203 2.35 49.25 8.51
N GLU A 204 1.80 48.39 7.66
CA GLU A 204 1.07 47.18 8.09
C GLU A 204 2.00 46.18 8.79
N TRP A 205 3.16 45.89 8.18
CA TRP A 205 4.21 45.09 8.80
C TRP A 205 4.71 45.72 10.11
N SER A 206 4.87 47.04 10.15
CA SER A 206 5.26 47.76 11.38
C SER A 206 4.24 47.59 12.51
N LEU A 207 2.94 47.61 12.22
CA LEU A 207 1.89 47.39 13.21
C LEU A 207 1.99 46.00 13.83
N VAL A 208 2.13 44.96 13.01
CA VAL A 208 2.29 43.58 13.50
C VAL A 208 3.53 43.45 14.38
N LEU A 209 4.66 44.01 13.95
CA LEU A 209 5.91 43.94 14.70
C LEU A 209 5.82 44.65 16.05
N LEU A 210 5.22 45.85 16.08
CA LEU A 210 4.99 46.64 17.29
C LEU A 210 4.00 45.96 18.24
N ASP A 211 3.02 45.27 17.70
CA ASP A 211 2.00 44.59 18.49
C ASP A 211 2.57 43.37 19.25
N VAL A 212 3.35 42.52 18.56
CA VAL A 212 4.10 41.44 19.20
C VAL A 212 5.15 42.00 20.17
N ALA A 213 5.80 43.11 19.83
CA ALA A 213 6.79 43.77 20.69
C ALA A 213 6.16 44.30 21.98
N PHE A 214 4.93 44.82 21.93
CA PHE A 214 4.23 45.32 23.11
C PHE A 214 4.06 44.21 24.15
N ASP A 215 3.63 43.03 23.70
CA ASP A 215 3.46 41.87 24.57
C ASP A 215 4.82 41.26 24.97
N ALA A 216 5.88 41.41 24.16
CA ALA A 216 7.25 41.01 24.53
C ALA A 216 7.80 41.78 25.75
N VAL A 217 7.34 43.02 25.99
CA VAL A 217 7.76 43.81 27.17
C VAL A 217 7.36 43.12 28.49
N THR A 218 6.34 42.25 28.48
CA THR A 218 5.93 41.46 29.67
C THR A 218 7.04 40.59 30.24
N MET A 219 8.08 40.28 29.47
CA MET A 219 9.27 39.56 29.96
C MET A 219 9.93 40.29 31.15
N LEU A 220 9.93 41.63 31.16
CA LEU A 220 10.49 42.41 32.25
C LEU A 220 9.62 42.34 33.51
N ASP A 221 8.32 42.08 33.36
CA ASP A 221 7.38 41.92 34.46
C ASP A 221 7.34 40.48 34.99
N PHE A 222 7.54 39.51 34.11
CA PHE A 222 7.58 38.09 34.47
C PHE A 222 8.93 37.63 35.02
N ASP A 223 9.91 38.53 35.13
CA ASP A 223 11.16 38.25 35.85
C ASP A 223 10.94 37.93 37.32
N SER A 224 9.93 38.56 37.93
CA SER A 224 9.56 38.29 39.32
C SER A 224 8.69 37.04 39.51
N PHE A 225 8.48 36.23 38.45
CA PHE A 225 7.62 35.03 38.51
C PHE A 225 8.36 33.74 38.20
N GLU A 226 8.06 32.72 39.01
CA GLU A 226 8.41 31.33 38.78
C GLU A 226 7.12 30.49 38.71
N VAL A 227 6.98 29.70 37.65
CA VAL A 227 5.88 28.75 37.50
C VAL A 227 6.35 27.40 38.04
N VAL A 228 5.73 26.94 39.12
CA VAL A 228 6.08 25.69 39.80
C VAL A 228 4.93 24.71 39.68
N ILE A 229 5.16 23.58 39.00
CA ILE A 229 4.21 22.47 38.89
C ILE A 229 4.50 21.50 40.03
N LYS A 230 3.55 21.37 40.97
CA LYS A 230 3.66 20.48 42.14
C LYS A 230 2.75 19.28 42.01
N ASP A 231 3.28 18.09 42.30
CA ASP A 231 2.46 16.90 42.52
C ASP A 231 1.92 16.90 43.94
N VAL A 232 0.69 17.42 44.09
CA VAL A 232 0.03 17.56 45.39
C VAL A 232 -0.50 16.21 45.91
N THR A 233 -0.58 15.18 45.06
CA THR A 233 -1.20 13.88 45.39
C THR A 233 -0.24 12.70 45.32
N GLY A 234 0.99 12.88 44.85
CA GLY A 234 1.99 11.82 44.67
C GLY A 234 1.69 10.88 43.50
N ALA A 235 0.75 11.25 42.61
CA ALA A 235 0.30 10.40 41.51
C ALA A 235 1.41 10.14 40.47
N SER A 236 2.33 11.09 40.29
CA SER A 236 3.45 10.99 39.33
C SER A 236 4.47 9.91 39.70
N LYS A 237 4.54 9.50 40.98
CA LYS A 237 5.41 8.43 41.48
C LYS A 237 4.83 7.02 41.30
N GLY A 238 3.60 6.90 40.77
CA GLY A 238 2.98 5.60 40.49
C GLY A 238 2.64 4.76 41.71
N GLN A 239 2.77 5.28 42.93
CA GLN A 239 2.29 4.60 44.14
C GLN A 239 0.79 4.89 44.32
N PRO A 240 -0.08 3.85 44.30
CA PRO A 240 -1.48 4.06 44.56
C PRO A 240 -1.67 4.43 46.03
N ARG A 241 -2.56 5.41 46.29
CA ARG A 241 -3.17 5.58 47.60
C ARG A 241 -3.78 4.24 48.02
N LYS A 242 -3.43 3.73 49.21
CA LYS A 242 -4.00 2.50 49.79
C LYS A 242 -5.52 2.57 50.08
N ASP A 243 -6.16 3.73 49.87
CA ASP A 243 -7.52 4.00 50.37
C ASP A 243 -8.61 4.16 49.32
N SER A 244 -8.43 3.62 48.12
CA SER A 244 -9.56 3.45 47.21
C SER A 244 -9.54 2.03 46.66
N GLY A 245 -10.43 1.19 47.16
CA GLY A 245 -10.67 -0.21 46.76
C GLY A 245 -11.19 -0.34 45.32
N VAL A 246 -10.52 0.32 44.39
CA VAL A 246 -10.63 0.08 42.96
C VAL A 246 -9.31 -0.55 42.57
N GLU A 247 -9.28 -1.88 42.53
CA GLU A 247 -8.27 -2.63 41.80
C GLU A 247 -8.37 -2.21 40.32
N MET A 248 -7.69 -1.12 39.95
CA MET A 248 -7.53 -0.77 38.55
C MET A 248 -6.72 -1.88 37.89
N HIS A 249 -7.36 -2.62 36.98
CA HIS A 249 -6.89 -3.59 35.98
C HIS A 249 -5.39 -3.54 35.56
N LYS A 250 -4.45 -3.68 36.51
CA LYS A 250 -2.99 -3.73 36.26
C LYS A 250 -2.50 -5.14 35.93
N ASP A 251 -3.38 -6.14 35.98
CA ASP A 251 -3.05 -7.55 35.76
C ASP A 251 -3.13 -8.00 34.30
N LYS A 252 -3.50 -7.12 33.35
CA LYS A 252 -3.46 -7.47 31.93
C LYS A 252 -2.02 -7.47 31.42
N PRO A 253 -1.52 -8.59 30.85
CA PRO A 253 -0.11 -8.72 30.44
C PRO A 253 0.33 -7.69 29.39
N VAL A 254 -0.60 -7.18 28.58
CA VAL A 254 -0.36 -6.11 27.60
C VAL A 254 0.00 -4.79 28.27
N VAL A 255 -0.67 -4.43 29.38
CA VAL A 255 -0.44 -3.16 30.09
C VAL A 255 0.93 -3.12 30.75
N GLN A 256 1.42 -4.27 31.23
CA GLN A 256 2.76 -4.38 31.83
C GLN A 256 3.89 -4.20 30.80
N VAL A 257 3.64 -4.61 29.55
CA VAL A 257 4.57 -4.45 28.43
C VAL A 257 4.67 -3.00 27.98
N LEU A 258 3.54 -2.28 27.90
CA LEU A 258 3.50 -0.87 27.47
C LEU A 258 4.20 0.11 28.44
N ASN A 259 4.35 -0.26 29.72
CA ASN A 259 5.00 0.57 30.74
C ASN A 259 6.54 0.46 30.77
N GLN A 260 7.16 -0.22 29.80
CA GLN A 260 8.61 -0.40 29.74
C GLN A 260 9.34 0.81 29.13
N SER A 261 10.57 1.07 29.58
CA SER A 261 11.44 2.11 29.01
C SER A 261 11.86 1.77 27.58
N PHE A 262 11.69 2.72 26.65
CA PHE A 262 12.12 2.56 25.25
C PHE A 262 13.63 2.81 25.10
N LEU A 263 14.36 1.85 24.53
CA LEU A 263 15.78 1.98 24.18
C LEU A 263 15.97 1.92 22.67
N TRP A 264 16.71 2.90 22.12
CA TRP A 264 16.98 2.97 20.68
C TRP A 264 17.81 1.80 20.15
N SER A 265 18.75 1.27 20.95
CA SER A 265 19.54 0.09 20.58
C SER A 265 18.67 -1.13 20.32
N ASP A 266 17.71 -1.38 21.21
CA ASP A 266 16.85 -2.55 21.19
C ASP A 266 15.81 -2.44 20.06
N ALA A 267 15.36 -1.21 19.77
CA ALA A 267 14.51 -0.93 18.62
C ALA A 267 15.25 -1.18 17.28
N ILE A 268 16.52 -0.77 17.17
CA ILE A 268 17.35 -1.04 15.99
C ILE A 268 17.59 -2.55 15.83
N ASP A 269 17.83 -3.27 16.92
CA ASP A 269 17.98 -4.73 16.90
C ASP A 269 16.70 -5.41 16.42
N ALA A 270 15.54 -5.03 16.96
CA ALA A 270 14.25 -5.55 16.54
C ALA A 270 13.96 -5.26 15.06
N ALA A 271 14.25 -4.04 14.58
CA ALA A 271 14.10 -3.68 13.18
C ALA A 271 15.03 -4.52 12.27
N ALA A 272 16.28 -4.74 12.67
CA ALA A 272 17.21 -5.59 11.93
C ALA A 272 16.75 -7.05 11.86
N GLU A 273 16.21 -7.62 12.94
CA GLU A 273 15.64 -8.97 12.95
C GLU A 273 14.43 -9.10 12.02
N VAL A 274 13.52 -8.12 12.06
CA VAL A 274 12.33 -8.10 11.19
C VAL A 274 12.74 -7.97 9.73
N TYR A 275 13.70 -7.09 9.42
CA TYR A 275 14.21 -6.94 8.06
C TYR A 275 14.88 -8.22 7.55
N HIS A 276 15.62 -8.93 8.40
CA HIS A 276 16.21 -10.22 8.06
C HIS A 276 15.13 -11.27 7.75
N GLY A 277 14.03 -11.29 8.51
CA GLY A 277 12.83 -12.08 8.19
C GLY A 277 12.18 -11.69 6.86
N PHE A 278 12.05 -10.39 6.58
CA PHE A 278 11.53 -9.87 5.31
C PHE A 278 12.36 -10.34 4.11
N VAL A 279 13.69 -10.36 4.24
CA VAL A 279 14.60 -10.86 3.21
C VAL A 279 14.39 -12.35 2.95
N PHE A 280 14.20 -13.17 4.01
CA PHE A 280 13.84 -14.59 3.85
C PHE A 280 12.59 -14.77 2.98
N TRP A 281 11.52 -14.05 3.32
CA TRP A 281 10.23 -14.16 2.60
C TRP A 281 10.33 -13.63 1.17
N SER A 282 11.08 -12.55 0.95
CA SER A 282 11.29 -11.99 -0.39
C SER A 282 12.05 -12.97 -1.30
N MET A 283 13.07 -13.67 -0.79
CA MET A 283 13.75 -14.71 -1.57
C MET A 283 12.86 -15.94 -1.80
N LEU A 284 12.16 -16.43 -0.78
CA LEU A 284 11.30 -17.62 -0.90
C LEU A 284 10.17 -17.41 -1.92
N THR A 285 9.51 -16.26 -1.88
CA THR A 285 8.40 -15.91 -2.80
C THR A 285 8.88 -15.69 -4.24
N SER A 286 10.14 -15.30 -4.44
CA SER A 286 10.70 -15.17 -5.79
C SER A 286 11.10 -16.48 -6.46
N LEU A 287 11.27 -17.57 -5.69
CA LEU A 287 11.73 -18.84 -6.23
C LEU A 287 10.73 -19.42 -7.23
N GLY A 288 9.45 -19.47 -6.85
CA GLY A 288 8.39 -19.99 -7.74
C GLY A 288 8.34 -19.22 -9.05
N LEU A 289 8.42 -17.89 -8.97
CA LEU A 289 8.41 -16.97 -10.10
C LEU A 289 9.58 -17.20 -11.07
N CYS A 290 10.79 -17.39 -10.55
CA CYS A 290 11.97 -17.67 -11.39
C CYS A 290 11.92 -19.10 -11.98
N VAL A 291 11.34 -20.06 -11.26
CA VAL A 291 11.18 -21.42 -11.77
C VAL A 291 10.14 -21.47 -12.88
N TRP A 292 9.00 -20.78 -12.71
CA TRP A 292 7.87 -20.82 -13.64
C TRP A 292 8.19 -20.29 -15.04
N TYR A 293 9.13 -19.36 -15.15
CA TYR A 293 9.62 -18.85 -16.43
C TYR A 293 10.02 -19.98 -17.40
N PHE A 294 10.70 -21.03 -16.95
CA PHE A 294 11.19 -22.08 -17.86
C PHE A 294 10.08 -22.93 -18.49
N PRO A 295 9.15 -23.53 -17.73
CA PRO A 295 8.07 -24.28 -18.33
C PRO A 295 7.13 -23.44 -19.19
N LEU A 296 7.00 -22.13 -18.90
CA LEU A 296 6.21 -21.20 -19.72
C LEU A 296 6.83 -21.03 -21.12
N TRP A 297 8.14 -20.80 -21.24
CA TRP A 297 8.80 -20.64 -22.54
C TRP A 297 9.08 -21.96 -23.27
N ASN A 298 9.26 -23.06 -22.53
CA ASN A 298 9.47 -24.38 -23.12
C ASN A 298 8.17 -25.13 -23.42
N MET A 299 7.01 -24.56 -23.04
CA MET A 299 5.69 -25.18 -23.15
C MET A 299 5.66 -26.62 -22.59
N GLY A 300 6.32 -26.83 -21.44
CA GLY A 300 6.49 -28.15 -20.84
C GLY A 300 7.60 -28.22 -19.79
N ILE A 301 7.76 -29.39 -19.14
CA ILE A 301 8.76 -29.59 -18.08
C ILE A 301 10.18 -29.47 -18.66
N SER A 302 10.93 -28.49 -18.17
CA SER A 302 12.28 -28.13 -18.64
C SER A 302 13.42 -28.83 -17.90
N GLY A 303 13.14 -29.37 -16.71
CA GLY A 303 14.13 -29.89 -15.76
C GLY A 303 14.53 -28.89 -14.67
N TYR A 304 14.39 -27.58 -14.91
CA TYR A 304 14.69 -26.54 -13.92
C TYR A 304 13.72 -26.54 -12.73
N GLU A 305 12.55 -27.15 -12.89
CA GLU A 305 11.52 -27.31 -11.85
C GLU A 305 12.06 -28.05 -10.62
N ILE A 306 13.12 -28.87 -10.78
CA ILE A 306 13.80 -29.54 -9.67
C ILE A 306 14.32 -28.56 -8.61
N LEU A 307 14.58 -27.30 -8.97
CA LEU A 307 15.05 -26.28 -8.02
C LEU A 307 13.99 -25.88 -7.00
N VAL A 308 12.71 -26.25 -7.15
CA VAL A 308 11.74 -26.16 -6.04
C VAL A 308 12.23 -26.94 -4.81
N MET A 309 13.05 -27.99 -5.01
CA MET A 309 13.61 -28.81 -3.94
C MET A 309 14.71 -28.11 -3.12
N VAL A 310 15.20 -26.93 -3.49
CA VAL A 310 16.26 -26.24 -2.72
C VAL A 310 15.85 -25.94 -1.27
N THR A 311 14.56 -25.83 -0.97
CA THR A 311 14.04 -25.59 0.39
C THR A 311 14.29 -26.75 1.37
N ILE A 312 14.54 -27.98 0.88
CA ILE A 312 14.75 -29.16 1.74
C ILE A 312 16.17 -29.28 2.32
N THR A 313 17.03 -28.28 2.11
CA THR A 313 18.41 -28.25 2.61
C THR A 313 18.59 -28.49 4.10
N PRO A 314 17.62 -28.27 5.02
CA PRO A 314 17.78 -28.68 6.42
C PRO A 314 18.04 -30.19 6.60
N PHE A 315 17.73 -31.06 5.62
CA PHE A 315 18.17 -32.45 5.65
C PHE A 315 19.69 -32.60 5.79
N LEU A 316 20.48 -31.65 5.29
CA LEU A 316 21.94 -31.64 5.42
C LEU A 316 22.41 -31.57 6.88
N LEU A 317 21.57 -31.06 7.79
CA LEU A 317 21.84 -31.05 9.24
C LEU A 317 21.78 -32.44 9.88
N SER A 318 21.35 -33.48 9.15
CA SER A 318 21.44 -34.88 9.60
C SER A 318 22.92 -35.34 9.67
N ASN A 319 23.75 -34.83 8.76
CA ASN A 319 25.18 -35.09 8.75
C ASN A 319 25.86 -34.28 9.87
N ARG A 320 26.53 -34.99 10.79
CA ARG A 320 27.16 -34.39 11.96
C ARG A 320 28.24 -33.36 11.61
N THR A 321 29.00 -33.60 10.55
CA THR A 321 30.08 -32.72 10.08
C THR A 321 29.50 -31.44 9.50
N ILE A 322 28.55 -31.56 8.56
CA ILE A 322 27.88 -30.39 7.96
C ILE A 322 27.18 -29.57 9.04
N ARG A 323 26.42 -30.23 9.92
CA ARG A 323 25.76 -29.59 11.06
C ARG A 323 26.75 -28.80 11.92
N ARG A 324 27.89 -29.37 12.28
CA ARG A 324 28.92 -28.68 13.08
C ARG A 324 29.44 -27.43 12.36
N HIS A 325 29.74 -27.52 11.06
CA HIS A 325 30.24 -26.38 10.29
C HIS A 325 29.20 -25.26 10.15
N VAL A 326 27.95 -25.61 9.84
CA VAL A 326 26.84 -24.64 9.72
C VAL A 326 26.60 -23.93 11.04
N LEU A 327 26.46 -24.68 12.15
CA LEU A 327 26.18 -24.08 13.46
C LEU A 327 27.34 -23.21 13.97
N SER A 328 28.59 -23.57 13.64
CA SER A 328 29.77 -22.78 14.04
C SER A 328 29.94 -21.51 13.21
N ASN A 329 29.35 -21.45 12.01
CA ASN A 329 29.53 -20.35 11.04
C ASN A 329 28.19 -19.75 10.59
N LEU A 330 27.17 -19.72 11.44
CA LEU A 330 25.82 -19.26 11.09
C LEU A 330 25.80 -17.89 10.39
N ARG A 331 26.60 -16.93 10.88
CA ARG A 331 26.73 -15.61 10.24
C ARG A 331 27.17 -15.70 8.80
N LEU A 332 28.15 -16.55 8.49
CA LEU A 332 28.63 -16.74 7.13
C LEU A 332 27.54 -17.35 6.25
N VAL A 333 26.80 -18.34 6.75
CA VAL A 333 25.71 -18.98 5.99
C VAL A 333 24.59 -17.97 5.68
N HIS A 334 24.21 -17.13 6.63
CA HIS A 334 23.24 -16.03 6.42
C HIS A 334 23.75 -14.95 5.46
N LEU A 335 25.05 -14.66 5.46
CA LEU A 335 25.62 -13.72 4.48
C LEU A 335 25.66 -14.32 3.07
N LEU A 336 26.03 -15.60 2.95
CA LEU A 336 26.04 -16.31 1.67
C LEU A 336 24.64 -16.49 1.10
N SER A 337 23.61 -16.65 1.93
CA SER A 337 22.22 -16.73 1.45
C SER A 337 21.74 -15.45 0.75
N LEU A 338 22.40 -14.31 0.97
CA LEU A 338 22.09 -13.07 0.26
C LEU A 338 22.46 -13.11 -1.24
N SER A 339 23.06 -14.20 -1.74
CA SER A 339 23.26 -14.43 -3.18
C SER A 339 21.97 -14.31 -3.97
N GLY A 340 20.82 -14.68 -3.38
CA GLY A 340 19.51 -14.55 -4.02
C GLY A 340 19.12 -13.09 -4.30
N LEU A 341 19.54 -12.14 -3.45
CA LEU A 341 19.32 -10.71 -3.69
C LEU A 341 20.31 -10.10 -4.68
N VAL A 342 21.44 -10.77 -4.95
CA VAL A 342 22.41 -10.35 -5.98
C VAL A 342 21.97 -10.80 -7.38
N ALA A 343 21.05 -11.76 -7.47
CA ALA A 343 20.64 -12.38 -8.72
C ALA A 343 20.08 -11.39 -9.77
N TYR A 344 19.54 -10.23 -9.37
CA TYR A 344 19.12 -9.16 -10.29
C TYR A 344 20.27 -8.55 -11.12
N LYS A 345 21.54 -8.83 -10.79
CA LYS A 345 22.69 -8.45 -11.62
C LYS A 345 23.02 -9.47 -12.71
N LEU A 346 22.35 -10.63 -12.70
CA LEU A 346 22.57 -11.70 -13.67
C LEU A 346 21.54 -11.57 -14.79
N GLU A 347 22.02 -11.33 -16.00
CA GLU A 347 21.17 -11.12 -17.19
C GLU A 347 20.55 -12.42 -17.69
N LEU A 348 21.30 -13.54 -17.65
CA LEU A 348 20.80 -14.84 -18.09
C LEU A 348 19.79 -15.43 -17.08
N PRO A 349 18.58 -15.84 -17.52
CA PRO A 349 17.57 -16.41 -16.65
C PRO A 349 18.05 -17.62 -15.83
N GLU A 350 18.86 -18.50 -16.43
CA GLU A 350 19.38 -19.71 -15.77
C GLU A 350 20.29 -19.35 -14.59
N LEU A 351 21.21 -18.41 -14.81
CA LEU A 351 22.14 -17.95 -13.78
C LEU A 351 21.38 -17.24 -12.65
N ARG A 352 20.37 -16.45 -12.99
CA ARG A 352 19.49 -15.79 -12.03
C ARG A 352 18.76 -16.82 -11.18
N LEU A 353 18.15 -17.83 -11.80
CA LEU A 353 17.48 -18.92 -11.10
C LEU A 353 18.45 -19.70 -10.18
N PHE A 354 19.66 -20.03 -10.63
CA PHE A 354 20.64 -20.72 -9.78
C PHE A 354 21.09 -19.88 -8.58
N ALA A 355 21.28 -18.58 -8.74
CA ALA A 355 21.64 -17.69 -7.64
C ALA A 355 20.50 -17.54 -6.60
N VAL A 356 19.25 -17.43 -7.06
CA VAL A 356 18.04 -17.46 -6.22
C VAL A 356 17.91 -18.80 -5.50
N GLY A 357 18.06 -19.90 -6.21
CA GLY A 357 18.03 -21.26 -5.68
C GLY A 357 19.08 -21.48 -4.59
N LEU A 358 20.32 -21.03 -4.81
CA LEU A 358 21.39 -21.05 -3.80
C LEU A 358 21.04 -20.18 -2.59
N GLY A 359 20.49 -18.99 -2.82
CA GLY A 359 20.08 -18.08 -1.75
C GLY A 359 19.00 -18.69 -0.85
N VAL A 360 17.95 -19.25 -1.44
CA VAL A 360 16.87 -19.94 -0.71
C VAL A 360 17.39 -21.19 -0.02
N ALA A 361 18.21 -22.00 -0.69
CA ALA A 361 18.85 -23.18 -0.12
C ALA A 361 19.58 -22.85 1.19
N LEU A 362 20.47 -21.85 1.16
CA LEU A 362 21.25 -21.44 2.31
C LEU A 362 20.39 -20.77 3.38
N SER A 363 19.37 -20.00 2.97
CA SER A 363 18.44 -19.33 3.87
C SER A 363 17.59 -20.33 4.68
N CYS A 364 16.98 -21.33 4.03
CA CYS A 364 16.25 -22.42 4.70
C CYS A 364 17.14 -23.19 5.69
N LEU A 365 18.38 -23.48 5.29
CA LEU A 365 19.37 -24.12 6.14
C LEU A 365 19.73 -23.25 7.36
N ALA A 366 20.00 -21.96 7.13
CA ALA A 366 20.45 -21.02 8.14
C ALA A 366 19.36 -20.71 9.16
N TRP A 367 18.11 -20.45 8.75
CA TRP A 367 17.00 -20.22 9.67
C TRP A 367 16.62 -21.45 10.49
N SER A 368 16.59 -22.63 9.86
CA SER A 368 16.38 -23.90 10.59
C SER A 368 17.45 -24.12 11.66
N ALA A 369 18.72 -23.83 11.31
CA ALA A 369 19.83 -23.91 12.24
C ALA A 369 19.75 -22.84 13.35
N THR A 370 19.39 -21.59 13.03
CA THR A 370 19.16 -20.51 14.00
C THR A 370 18.15 -20.95 15.05
N TRP A 371 16.95 -21.38 14.65
CA TRP A 371 15.91 -21.81 15.59
C TRP A 371 16.37 -22.96 16.48
N SER A 372 17.04 -23.96 15.90
CA SER A 372 17.59 -25.08 16.67
C SER A 372 18.69 -24.68 17.65
N THR A 373 19.55 -23.71 17.32
CA THR A 373 20.57 -23.21 18.26
C THR A 373 19.95 -22.43 19.42
N THR A 374 18.89 -21.67 19.17
CA THR A 374 18.20 -20.88 20.20
C THR A 374 17.11 -21.65 20.94
N ALA A 375 16.88 -22.93 20.63
CA ALA A 375 15.73 -23.71 21.09
C ALA A 375 15.54 -23.75 22.62
N PHE A 376 16.64 -23.66 23.37
CA PHE A 376 16.67 -23.69 24.83
C PHE A 376 16.88 -22.32 25.47
N GLN A 377 16.77 -21.24 24.69
CA GLN A 377 16.79 -19.85 25.12
C GLN A 377 15.42 -19.23 24.79
N PRO A 378 14.40 -19.38 25.66
CA PRO A 378 13.01 -19.06 25.33
C PRO A 378 12.80 -17.63 24.81
N VAL A 379 13.50 -16.67 25.42
CA VAL A 379 13.43 -15.24 25.05
C VAL A 379 13.99 -14.98 23.65
N GLN A 380 15.17 -15.53 23.35
CA GLN A 380 15.79 -15.36 22.04
C GLN A 380 15.03 -16.10 20.94
N LEU A 381 14.58 -17.33 21.22
CA LEU A 381 13.78 -18.11 20.27
C LEU A 381 12.47 -17.39 19.93
N GLU A 382 11.73 -16.91 20.94
CA GLU A 382 10.50 -16.14 20.70
C GLU A 382 10.79 -14.90 19.86
N THR A 383 11.87 -14.16 20.16
CA THR A 383 12.27 -12.98 19.38
C THR A 383 12.53 -13.33 17.92
N LYS A 384 13.33 -14.38 17.65
CA LYS A 384 13.65 -14.81 16.28
C LYS A 384 12.42 -15.27 15.50
N ILE A 385 11.52 -16.02 16.13
CA ILE A 385 10.26 -16.48 15.50
C ILE A 385 9.36 -15.28 15.21
N THR A 386 9.17 -14.41 16.20
CA THR A 386 8.31 -13.22 16.08
C THR A 386 8.81 -12.28 15.01
N ALA A 387 10.12 -12.05 14.95
CA ALA A 387 10.72 -11.20 13.94
C ALA A 387 10.62 -11.82 12.53
N TRP A 388 10.79 -13.13 12.39
CA TRP A 388 10.58 -13.84 11.13
C TRP A 388 9.12 -13.76 10.65
N THR A 389 8.16 -13.88 11.57
CA THR A 389 6.73 -13.73 11.27
C THR A 389 6.35 -12.28 10.97
N LEU A 390 6.90 -11.29 11.70
CA LEU A 390 6.79 -9.88 11.35
C LEU A 390 7.42 -9.57 9.99
N GLY A 391 8.47 -10.29 9.61
CA GLY A 391 9.07 -10.21 8.29
C GLY A 391 8.10 -10.57 7.17
N LEU A 392 7.20 -11.54 7.37
CA LEU A 392 6.11 -11.85 6.44
C LEU A 392 5.10 -10.71 6.35
N ILE A 393 4.72 -10.16 7.51
CA ILE A 393 3.79 -9.02 7.57
C ILE A 393 4.40 -7.81 6.85
N LEU A 394 5.68 -7.51 7.09
CA LEU A 394 6.42 -6.47 6.40
C LEU A 394 6.52 -6.77 4.89
N HIS A 395 6.73 -8.02 4.49
CA HIS A 395 6.73 -8.43 3.08
C HIS A 395 5.39 -8.12 2.41
N SER A 396 4.28 -8.51 3.04
CA SER A 396 2.92 -8.21 2.56
C SER A 396 2.65 -6.70 2.52
N VAL A 397 3.12 -5.92 3.49
CA VAL A 397 2.99 -4.45 3.52
C VAL A 397 3.82 -3.77 2.44
N VAL A 398 5.05 -4.23 2.20
CA VAL A 398 5.91 -3.71 1.11
C VAL A 398 5.27 -4.01 -0.23
N LYS A 399 4.75 -5.22 -0.44
CA LYS A 399 3.99 -5.54 -1.65
C LYS A 399 2.72 -4.69 -1.77
N PHE A 400 2.01 -4.46 -0.67
CA PHE A 400 0.87 -3.55 -0.66
C PHE A 400 1.26 -2.09 -0.97
N ALA A 401 2.50 -1.65 -0.66
CA ALA A 401 2.99 -0.34 -1.08
C ALA A 401 3.40 -0.29 -2.56
N TRP A 402 3.88 -1.41 -3.12
CA TRP A 402 4.38 -1.54 -4.50
C TRP A 402 3.40 -2.28 -5.43
N GLN A 403 2.09 -2.07 -5.24
CA GLN A 403 1.05 -2.64 -6.10
C GLN A 403 1.21 -4.15 -6.34
N THR A 404 1.45 -4.92 -5.28
CA THR A 404 1.68 -6.38 -5.25
C THR A 404 3.04 -6.85 -5.78
N SER A 405 3.95 -5.95 -6.15
CA SER A 405 5.34 -6.28 -6.48
C SER A 405 6.25 -6.15 -5.26
N ASN A 406 7.37 -6.87 -5.24
CA ASN A 406 8.40 -6.69 -4.21
C ASN A 406 9.66 -6.05 -4.83
N PRO A 407 10.08 -4.87 -4.35
CA PRO A 407 11.15 -4.10 -4.97
C PRO A 407 12.55 -4.73 -4.78
N ILE A 408 12.71 -5.80 -4.01
CA ILE A 408 13.98 -6.51 -3.86
C ILE A 408 13.97 -7.90 -4.52
N TRP A 409 12.94 -8.23 -5.29
CA TRP A 409 12.90 -9.46 -6.07
C TRP A 409 13.96 -9.50 -7.17
N PRO A 410 14.46 -10.68 -7.53
CA PRO A 410 15.49 -10.84 -8.56
C PRO A 410 14.99 -10.46 -9.97
N ILE A 411 13.68 -10.45 -10.21
CA ILE A 411 13.06 -10.11 -11.50
C ILE A 411 12.77 -8.61 -11.69
N VAL A 412 13.17 -7.78 -10.72
CA VAL A 412 13.06 -6.32 -10.81
C VAL A 412 14.45 -5.67 -10.80
N HIS A 413 14.53 -4.47 -11.34
CA HIS A 413 15.71 -3.63 -11.46
C HIS A 413 15.29 -2.14 -11.50
N ASP A 414 16.25 -1.22 -11.50
CA ASP A 414 16.00 0.22 -11.34
C ASP A 414 14.95 0.79 -12.31
N SER A 415 14.88 0.33 -13.57
CA SER A 415 13.91 0.85 -14.56
C SER A 415 12.49 0.26 -14.48
N ASN A 416 12.24 -0.76 -13.64
CA ASN A 416 10.91 -1.34 -13.42
C ASN A 416 10.54 -1.42 -11.91
N GLY A 417 11.06 -0.48 -11.12
CA GLY A 417 10.68 -0.29 -9.71
C GLY A 417 11.57 -1.01 -8.69
N GLY A 418 12.71 -1.56 -9.10
CA GLY A 418 13.66 -2.25 -8.23
C GLY A 418 14.42 -1.33 -7.26
N TYR A 419 14.62 -1.80 -6.04
CA TYR A 419 15.47 -1.24 -4.98
C TYR A 419 16.47 -2.29 -4.47
N ASN A 420 16.87 -3.24 -5.33
CA ASN A 420 17.66 -4.40 -4.96
C ASN A 420 18.98 -4.05 -4.28
N PHE A 421 19.70 -3.04 -4.76
CA PHE A 421 20.97 -2.60 -4.15
C PHE A 421 20.77 -2.10 -2.72
N THR A 422 19.82 -1.19 -2.53
CA THR A 422 19.46 -0.67 -1.20
C THR A 422 19.00 -1.80 -0.29
N GLY A 423 18.17 -2.70 -0.81
CA GLY A 423 17.71 -3.88 -0.09
C GLY A 423 18.85 -4.79 0.36
N LEU A 424 19.81 -5.04 -0.53
CA LEU A 424 21.00 -5.84 -0.24
C LEU A 424 21.88 -5.20 0.83
N VAL A 425 22.13 -3.88 0.76
CA VAL A 425 22.92 -3.17 1.78
C VAL A 425 22.26 -3.27 3.15
N LEU A 426 20.95 -3.02 3.23
CA LEU A 426 20.19 -3.18 4.47
C LEU A 426 20.19 -4.64 4.95
N ALA A 427 20.14 -5.61 4.04
CA ALA A 427 20.19 -7.04 4.37
C ALA A 427 21.54 -7.43 4.97
N VAL A 428 22.65 -6.95 4.40
CA VAL A 428 23.99 -7.16 4.96
C VAL A 428 24.06 -6.57 6.36
N LEU A 429 23.64 -5.31 6.55
CA LEU A 429 23.64 -4.66 7.88
C LEU A 429 22.77 -5.42 8.88
N ALA A 430 21.59 -5.88 8.47
CA ALA A 430 20.69 -6.68 9.29
C ALA A 430 21.32 -8.02 9.70
N VAL A 431 21.92 -8.77 8.76
CA VAL A 431 22.62 -10.03 9.08
C VAL A 431 23.79 -9.78 10.03
N LEU A 432 24.61 -8.76 9.77
CA LEU A 432 25.75 -8.40 10.62
C LEU A 432 25.29 -8.07 12.05
N ARG A 433 24.20 -7.32 12.20
CA ARG A 433 23.65 -6.92 13.50
C ARG A 433 23.05 -8.11 14.25
N THR A 434 22.17 -8.86 13.59
CA THR A 434 21.39 -9.98 14.18
C THR A 434 22.23 -11.21 14.53
N THR A 435 23.47 -11.28 14.03
CA THR A 435 24.43 -12.36 14.31
C THR A 435 25.68 -11.91 15.10
N SER A 436 25.77 -10.63 15.48
CA SER A 436 26.93 -10.04 16.17
C SER A 436 27.13 -10.52 17.61
N ASN A 437 26.02 -10.75 18.33
CA ASN A 437 26.03 -11.36 19.65
C ASN A 437 26.24 -12.86 19.48
N GLY A 438 27.51 -13.26 19.32
CA GLY A 438 27.88 -14.63 19.02
C GLY A 438 27.12 -15.62 19.89
N ASN A 439 26.40 -16.55 19.24
CA ASN A 439 25.89 -17.75 19.87
C ASN A 439 27.08 -18.54 20.40
N LYS A 440 27.56 -18.21 21.61
CA LYS A 440 28.37 -19.11 22.44
C LYS A 440 27.44 -20.23 22.91
N GLY A 441 27.04 -21.09 21.97
CA GLY A 441 26.24 -22.27 22.23
C GLY A 441 27.08 -23.31 22.96
N THR A 442 27.29 -23.13 24.27
CA THR A 442 27.70 -24.21 25.16
C THR A 442 26.49 -25.12 25.40
N SER A 443 26.27 -26.05 24.47
CA SER A 443 25.77 -27.42 24.72
C SER A 443 25.26 -27.99 23.40
N SER A 444 25.84 -29.12 22.97
CA SER A 444 25.18 -30.03 22.04
C SER A 444 23.72 -30.26 22.48
N PRO A 445 22.76 -30.44 21.56
CA PRO A 445 21.42 -30.86 21.91
C PRO A 445 21.53 -32.26 22.51
N VAL A 446 21.74 -32.35 23.82
CA VAL A 446 21.55 -33.60 24.57
C VAL A 446 20.08 -33.90 24.42
N GLU A 447 19.79 -35.04 23.80
CA GLU A 447 18.47 -35.63 23.59
C GLU A 447 17.70 -35.68 24.92
N ARG A 448 17.05 -34.58 25.31
CA ARG A 448 16.00 -34.63 26.30
C ARG A 448 14.82 -35.34 25.63
N LYS A 449 14.30 -36.40 26.29
CA LYS A 449 13.07 -37.11 25.88
C LYS A 449 12.00 -36.10 25.47
N GLN A 450 11.82 -35.93 24.15
CA GLN A 450 10.80 -35.05 23.60
C GLN A 450 9.47 -35.80 23.62
N GLN A 451 8.41 -35.14 24.10
CA GLN A 451 7.06 -35.68 24.03
C GLN A 451 6.47 -35.41 22.63
N GLY A 452 5.85 -36.42 22.01
CA GLY A 452 5.18 -36.32 20.70
C GLY A 452 6.04 -36.64 19.47
N SER A 453 5.42 -36.92 18.33
CA SER A 453 6.08 -37.36 17.08
C SER A 453 6.76 -36.21 16.32
N SER A 454 8.03 -36.40 15.95
CA SER A 454 8.75 -35.43 15.11
C SER A 454 8.26 -35.42 13.66
N VAL A 455 7.67 -36.51 13.18
CA VAL A 455 7.09 -36.59 11.83
C VAL A 455 5.79 -35.78 11.77
N LEU A 456 4.92 -35.90 12.77
CA LEU A 456 3.69 -35.10 12.84
C LEU A 456 4.00 -33.61 13.02
N ALA A 457 5.07 -33.27 13.74
CA ALA A 457 5.56 -31.90 13.81
C ALA A 457 6.06 -31.39 12.45
N ALA A 458 6.71 -32.25 11.66
CA ALA A 458 7.15 -31.91 10.31
C ALA A 458 5.96 -31.60 9.40
N PHE A 459 4.89 -32.42 9.44
CA PHE A 459 3.63 -32.11 8.74
C PHE A 459 3.06 -30.77 9.18
N GLY A 460 3.01 -30.50 10.50
CA GLY A 460 2.60 -29.20 11.02
C GLY A 460 3.38 -28.01 10.47
N ILE A 461 4.71 -28.15 10.35
CA ILE A 461 5.57 -27.12 9.74
C ILE A 461 5.31 -26.98 8.25
N GLY A 462 5.20 -28.09 7.51
CA GLY A 462 4.95 -28.06 6.07
C GLY A 462 3.62 -27.38 5.72
N GLY A 463 2.53 -27.78 6.41
CA GLY A 463 1.21 -27.17 6.22
C GLY A 463 1.19 -25.69 6.62
N LEU A 464 1.84 -25.32 7.73
CA LEU A 464 1.94 -23.93 8.16
C LEU A 464 2.70 -23.07 7.15
N PHE A 465 3.88 -23.49 6.71
CA PHE A 465 4.67 -22.73 5.73
C PHE A 465 3.94 -22.57 4.42
N PHE A 466 3.26 -23.62 3.95
CA PHE A 466 2.45 -23.54 2.74
C PHE A 466 1.34 -22.51 2.91
N ALA A 467 0.55 -22.58 3.99
CA ALA A 467 -0.54 -21.64 4.23
C ALA A 467 -0.07 -20.18 4.37
N LEU A 468 1.05 -19.94 5.07
CA LEU A 468 1.64 -18.61 5.20
C LEU A 468 2.11 -18.06 3.84
N HIS A 469 2.72 -18.91 3.01
CA HIS A 469 3.18 -18.51 1.68
C HIS A 469 2.00 -18.31 0.73
N SER A 470 1.15 -19.30 0.54
CA SER A 470 0.10 -19.29 -0.48
C SER A 470 -1.01 -18.29 -0.20
N LEU A 471 -1.29 -17.96 1.06
CA LEU A 471 -2.44 -17.09 1.41
C LEU A 471 -2.04 -15.70 1.90
N LEU A 472 -0.85 -15.54 2.50
CA LEU A 472 -0.50 -14.35 3.29
C LEU A 472 0.77 -13.62 2.83
N SER A 473 1.46 -14.11 1.79
CA SER A 473 2.59 -13.37 1.21
C SER A 473 2.15 -12.14 0.42
N ASP A 474 0.86 -12.00 0.10
CA ASP A 474 0.27 -10.78 -0.43
C ASP A 474 -1.09 -10.52 0.24
N SER A 475 -1.42 -9.25 0.45
CA SER A 475 -2.65 -8.85 1.14
C SER A 475 -3.92 -9.04 0.30
N SER A 476 -3.77 -9.16 -1.03
CA SER A 476 -4.85 -9.26 -2.02
C SER A 476 -5.16 -10.70 -2.43
N THR A 477 -4.30 -11.69 -2.16
CA THR A 477 -4.52 -13.07 -2.62
C THR A 477 -5.89 -13.62 -2.24
N MET A 478 -6.24 -13.61 -0.94
CA MET A 478 -7.55 -14.11 -0.50
C MET A 478 -8.73 -13.18 -0.86
N ILE A 479 -8.46 -11.92 -1.25
CA ILE A 479 -9.47 -11.01 -1.80
C ILE A 479 -9.85 -11.46 -3.20
N LEU A 480 -8.87 -11.81 -4.05
CA LEU A 480 -9.13 -12.31 -5.39
C LEU A 480 -9.76 -13.71 -5.40
N TRP A 481 -9.49 -14.56 -4.40
CA TRP A 481 -10.18 -15.85 -4.25
C TRP A 481 -11.70 -15.71 -4.08
N VAL A 482 -12.15 -14.60 -3.50
CA VAL A 482 -13.57 -14.37 -3.21
C VAL A 482 -14.20 -13.33 -4.15
N TRP A 483 -13.46 -12.90 -5.19
CA TRP A 483 -13.93 -11.96 -6.19
C TRP A 483 -15.02 -12.59 -7.07
N THR A 484 -16.08 -11.83 -7.33
CA THR A 484 -17.25 -12.28 -8.11
C THR A 484 -17.65 -11.33 -9.26
N GLY A 485 -16.86 -10.28 -9.51
CA GLY A 485 -17.15 -9.28 -10.54
C GLY A 485 -17.97 -8.07 -10.06
N PHE A 486 -18.63 -7.41 -11.01
CA PHE A 486 -19.43 -6.21 -10.80
C PHE A 486 -20.95 -6.51 -10.80
N PRO A 487 -21.76 -5.75 -10.04
CA PRO A 487 -21.36 -4.69 -9.11
C PRO A 487 -20.56 -5.25 -7.93
N VAL A 488 -19.56 -4.48 -7.45
CA VAL A 488 -18.66 -4.93 -6.39
C VAL A 488 -19.44 -5.23 -5.11
N ARG A 489 -19.50 -6.51 -4.74
CA ARG A 489 -20.18 -7.00 -3.52
C ARG A 489 -19.23 -7.46 -2.43
N GLY A 490 -17.93 -7.50 -2.71
CA GLY A 490 -16.89 -8.02 -1.81
C GLY A 490 -15.81 -6.99 -1.48
N PRO A 491 -14.72 -7.45 -0.83
CA PRO A 491 -13.55 -6.61 -0.58
C PRO A 491 -12.83 -6.25 -1.90
N LEU A 492 -12.18 -5.10 -1.87
CA LEU A 492 -11.23 -4.62 -2.89
C LEU A 492 -9.79 -4.67 -2.37
N ALA A 493 -8.81 -4.94 -3.24
CA ALA A 493 -7.40 -5.01 -2.87
C ALA A 493 -6.91 -3.77 -2.10
N ALA A 494 -7.31 -2.56 -2.53
CA ALA A 494 -7.26 -1.34 -1.74
C ALA A 494 -8.69 -0.80 -1.50
N PRO A 495 -9.08 -0.47 -0.25
CA PRO A 495 -8.26 -0.40 0.96
C PRO A 495 -8.16 -1.72 1.77
N HIS A 496 -8.87 -2.78 1.39
CA HIS A 496 -9.10 -3.91 2.30
C HIS A 496 -7.87 -4.81 2.51
N GLY A 497 -6.83 -4.72 1.67
CA GLY A 497 -5.52 -5.30 1.98
C GLY A 497 -4.99 -4.89 3.35
N ALA A 498 -5.25 -3.67 3.81
CA ALA A 498 -4.90 -3.21 5.16
C ALA A 498 -5.68 -3.93 6.28
N VAL A 499 -6.88 -4.45 5.99
CA VAL A 499 -7.67 -5.27 6.92
C VAL A 499 -7.08 -6.68 7.02
N THR A 500 -6.63 -7.26 5.91
CA THR A 500 -5.86 -8.53 5.92
C THR A 500 -4.59 -8.37 6.77
N ILE A 501 -3.83 -7.29 6.57
CA ILE A 501 -2.62 -6.97 7.36
C ILE A 501 -2.96 -6.77 8.84
N ALA A 502 -4.07 -6.11 9.16
CA ALA A 502 -4.54 -5.95 10.54
C ALA A 502 -4.87 -7.31 11.19
N ALA A 503 -5.49 -8.23 10.45
CA ALA A 503 -5.72 -9.59 10.91
C ALA A 503 -4.42 -10.37 11.13
N MET A 504 -3.40 -10.19 10.26
CA MET A 504 -2.07 -10.78 10.47
C MET A 504 -1.41 -10.26 11.76
N CYS A 505 -1.42 -8.94 11.96
CA CYS A 505 -0.95 -8.29 13.19
C CYS A 505 -1.68 -8.81 14.43
N GLY A 506 -3.01 -8.86 14.39
CA GLY A 506 -3.85 -9.36 15.46
C GLY A 506 -3.59 -10.83 15.81
N GLY A 507 -3.42 -11.68 14.79
CA GLY A 507 -3.04 -13.09 14.96
C GLY A 507 -1.69 -13.23 15.65
N LEU A 508 -0.68 -12.48 15.22
CA LEU A 508 0.64 -12.54 15.85
C LEU A 508 0.57 -12.12 17.33
N VAL A 509 -0.10 -11.01 17.64
CA VAL A 509 -0.30 -10.55 19.02
C VAL A 509 -1.04 -11.62 19.84
N LEU A 510 -2.08 -12.24 19.30
CA LEU A 510 -2.80 -13.32 19.97
C LEU A 510 -1.88 -14.52 20.26
N GLY A 511 -1.04 -14.92 19.30
CA GLY A 511 -0.06 -15.99 19.49
C GLY A 511 0.96 -15.72 20.60
N LEU A 512 1.39 -14.45 20.73
CA LEU A 512 2.36 -14.03 21.74
C LEU A 512 1.79 -13.98 23.16
N PHE A 513 0.58 -13.45 23.32
CA PHE A 513 -0.03 -13.23 24.64
C PHE A 513 -0.91 -14.40 25.10
N TYR A 514 -1.44 -15.21 24.16
CA TYR A 514 -2.35 -16.31 24.43
C TYR A 514 -1.92 -17.62 23.75
N PRO A 515 -0.68 -18.11 23.99
CA PRO A 515 -0.15 -19.30 23.31
C PRO A 515 -0.93 -20.59 23.62
N LEU A 516 -1.64 -20.65 24.76
CA LEU A 516 -2.53 -21.77 25.10
C LEU A 516 -3.76 -21.84 24.19
N LEU A 517 -4.34 -20.68 23.86
CA LEU A 517 -5.46 -20.59 22.92
C LEU A 517 -4.99 -20.91 21.50
N ALA A 518 -3.85 -20.34 21.09
CA ALA A 518 -3.24 -20.53 19.78
C ALA A 518 -3.02 -22.01 19.41
N ARG A 519 -2.72 -22.87 20.40
CA ARG A 519 -2.51 -24.30 20.19
C ARG A 519 -3.74 -25.17 20.46
N SER A 520 -4.88 -24.59 20.81
CA SER A 520 -6.07 -25.37 21.19
C SER A 520 -6.80 -25.97 19.99
N TRP A 521 -7.43 -27.14 20.19
CA TRP A 521 -8.30 -27.76 19.19
C TRP A 521 -9.50 -26.89 18.82
N THR A 522 -10.02 -26.11 19.77
CA THR A 522 -11.13 -25.17 19.52
C THR A 522 -10.73 -24.10 18.52
N PHE A 523 -9.56 -23.48 18.71
CA PHE A 523 -9.11 -22.41 17.82
C PHE A 523 -8.66 -22.94 16.46
N TYR A 524 -8.07 -24.13 16.40
CA TYR A 524 -7.87 -24.87 15.15
C TYR A 524 -9.19 -25.14 14.42
N GLY A 525 -10.23 -25.58 15.14
CA GLY A 525 -11.57 -25.78 14.58
C GLY A 525 -12.15 -24.50 13.95
N LEU A 526 -11.97 -23.35 14.61
CA LEU A 526 -12.32 -22.04 14.03
C LEU A 526 -11.50 -21.72 12.77
N GLY A 527 -10.21 -22.02 12.77
CA GLY A 527 -9.35 -21.94 11.58
C GLY A 527 -9.89 -22.81 10.42
N CYS A 528 -10.31 -24.04 10.69
CA CYS A 528 -10.92 -24.92 9.68
C CYS A 528 -12.24 -24.37 9.13
N VAL A 529 -13.09 -23.78 9.99
CA VAL A 529 -14.31 -23.10 9.53
C VAL A 529 -13.95 -21.90 8.65
N GLY A 530 -12.94 -21.11 9.02
CA GLY A 530 -12.43 -20.01 8.20
C GLY A 530 -11.93 -20.48 6.83
N ALA A 531 -11.16 -21.57 6.80
CA ALA A 531 -10.69 -22.20 5.57
C ALA A 531 -11.84 -22.70 4.67
N ALA A 532 -12.86 -23.32 5.27
CA ALA A 532 -14.04 -23.78 4.54
C ALA A 532 -14.85 -22.61 3.97
N LEU A 533 -15.02 -21.51 4.74
CA LEU A 533 -15.71 -20.31 4.26
C LEU A 533 -14.96 -19.65 3.10
N LEU A 534 -13.64 -19.48 3.20
CA LEU A 534 -12.81 -18.96 2.11
C LEU A 534 -12.91 -19.81 0.84
N THR A 535 -12.96 -21.14 0.98
CA THR A 535 -12.97 -22.06 -0.17
C THR A 535 -14.35 -22.17 -0.83
N LEU A 536 -15.44 -22.02 -0.07
CA LEU A 536 -16.80 -22.34 -0.54
C LEU A 536 -17.70 -21.13 -0.77
N ARG A 537 -17.28 -19.93 -0.33
CA ARG A 537 -18.09 -18.70 -0.40
C ARG A 537 -17.32 -17.58 -1.07
N GLY A 538 -18.01 -16.76 -1.85
CA GLY A 538 -17.49 -15.51 -2.39
C GLY A 538 -17.75 -14.29 -1.49
N ASP A 539 -17.33 -13.14 -1.98
CA ASP A 539 -17.55 -11.81 -1.41
C ASP A 539 -17.15 -11.68 0.07
N TRP A 540 -17.84 -10.82 0.82
CA TRP A 540 -17.60 -10.58 2.24
C TRP A 540 -17.71 -11.84 3.12
N THR A 541 -18.56 -12.81 2.73
CA THR A 541 -18.72 -14.03 3.52
C THR A 541 -17.45 -14.88 3.44
N GLY A 542 -16.92 -15.10 2.23
CA GLY A 542 -15.63 -15.77 2.05
C GLY A 542 -14.50 -15.01 2.73
N TYR A 543 -14.46 -13.69 2.56
CA TYR A 543 -13.42 -12.84 3.16
C TYR A 543 -13.43 -12.87 4.69
N SER A 544 -14.61 -12.92 5.33
CA SER A 544 -14.69 -13.08 6.78
C SER A 544 -14.03 -14.38 7.26
N GLY A 545 -14.18 -15.47 6.48
CA GLY A 545 -13.47 -16.73 6.69
C GLY A 545 -11.96 -16.59 6.52
N ALA A 546 -11.53 -15.85 5.50
CA ALA A 546 -10.13 -15.52 5.25
C ALA A 546 -9.47 -14.80 6.43
N LEU A 547 -10.16 -13.82 7.03
CA LEU A 547 -9.67 -13.08 8.19
C LEU A 547 -9.53 -13.99 9.43
N VAL A 548 -10.53 -14.86 9.68
CA VAL A 548 -10.47 -15.84 10.79
C VAL A 548 -9.29 -16.80 10.60
N LEU A 549 -9.11 -17.33 9.39
CA LEU A 549 -8.00 -18.21 9.06
C LEU A 549 -6.65 -17.48 9.24
N THR A 550 -6.54 -16.24 8.79
CA THR A 550 -5.34 -15.40 8.95
C THR A 550 -4.94 -15.24 10.41
N VAL A 551 -5.90 -14.86 11.26
CA VAL A 551 -5.67 -14.71 12.71
C VAL A 551 -5.20 -16.02 13.32
N TYR A 552 -5.79 -17.15 12.93
CA TYR A 552 -5.37 -18.48 13.39
C TYR A 552 -3.94 -18.84 12.95
N LEU A 553 -3.61 -18.69 11.66
CA LEU A 553 -2.29 -19.07 11.10
C LEU A 553 -1.15 -18.29 11.77
N LEU A 554 -1.30 -16.97 11.92
CA LEU A 554 -0.29 -16.13 12.55
C LEU A 554 -0.15 -16.43 14.04
N ALA A 555 -1.26 -16.68 14.73
CA ALA A 555 -1.23 -17.04 16.15
C ALA A 555 -0.57 -18.40 16.37
N PHE A 556 -0.87 -19.39 15.53
CA PHE A 556 -0.32 -20.75 15.60
C PHE A 556 1.17 -20.82 15.26
N SER A 557 1.67 -19.88 14.45
CA SER A 557 3.08 -19.84 14.02
C SER A 557 4.07 -19.83 15.18
N VAL A 558 3.83 -18.99 16.20
CA VAL A 558 4.73 -18.83 17.35
C VAL A 558 4.90 -20.14 18.15
N PRO A 559 3.84 -20.77 18.68
CA PRO A 559 3.97 -22.02 19.44
C PRO A 559 4.42 -23.20 18.57
N MET A 560 4.03 -23.27 17.29
CA MET A 560 4.39 -24.37 16.41
C MET A 560 5.89 -24.38 16.07
N ILE A 561 6.43 -23.23 15.62
CA ILE A 561 7.87 -23.11 15.32
C ILE A 561 8.69 -23.26 16.60
N GLY A 562 8.21 -22.72 17.73
CA GLY A 562 8.87 -22.88 19.03
C GLY A 562 8.95 -24.33 19.50
N ALA A 563 7.93 -25.15 19.20
CA ALA A 563 7.95 -26.58 19.46
C ALA A 563 8.84 -27.35 18.48
N ALA A 564 8.83 -26.98 17.19
CA ALA A 564 9.66 -27.57 16.15
C ALA A 564 11.16 -27.35 16.40
N ALA A 565 11.55 -26.14 16.82
CA ALA A 565 12.93 -25.76 17.13
C ALA A 565 13.60 -26.69 18.16
N LYS A 566 12.81 -27.22 19.10
CA LYS A 566 13.29 -28.12 20.17
C LYS A 566 13.51 -29.56 19.70
N ARG A 567 13.19 -29.90 18.45
CA ARG A 567 13.29 -31.25 17.86
C ARG A 567 14.50 -31.37 16.93
N ASN A 568 14.73 -32.56 16.38
CA ASN A 568 15.78 -32.76 15.38
C ASN A 568 15.47 -31.90 14.13
N PRO A 569 16.33 -30.92 13.77
CA PRO A 569 16.06 -30.01 12.66
C PRO A 569 15.99 -30.71 11.30
N ALA A 570 16.80 -31.75 11.09
CA ALA A 570 16.80 -32.47 9.82
C ALA A 570 15.47 -33.20 9.60
N THR A 571 14.89 -33.75 10.66
CA THR A 571 13.56 -34.38 10.57
C THR A 571 12.47 -33.32 10.47
N VAL A 572 12.40 -32.36 11.39
CA VAL A 572 11.23 -31.47 11.46
C VAL A 572 11.21 -30.42 10.36
N PHE A 573 12.33 -29.74 10.13
CA PHE A 573 12.41 -28.73 9.06
C PHE A 573 12.72 -29.38 7.71
N GLY A 574 13.57 -30.41 7.63
CA GLY A 574 13.86 -31.09 6.36
C GLY A 574 12.63 -31.79 5.78
N LEU A 575 11.97 -32.68 6.54
CA LEU A 575 10.71 -33.30 6.10
C LEU A 575 9.58 -32.28 6.02
N GLY A 576 9.56 -31.26 6.88
CA GLY A 576 8.55 -30.20 6.83
C GLY A 576 8.62 -29.41 5.52
N PHE A 577 9.81 -29.02 5.08
CA PHE A 577 9.99 -28.36 3.78
C PHE A 577 9.70 -29.29 2.60
N LEU A 578 9.97 -30.60 2.73
CA LEU A 578 9.57 -31.58 1.71
C LEU A 578 8.04 -31.66 1.58
N VAL A 579 7.33 -31.65 2.71
CA VAL A 579 5.85 -31.64 2.74
C VAL A 579 5.32 -30.32 2.20
N TYR A 580 5.93 -29.19 2.57
CA TYR A 580 5.63 -27.89 1.96
C TYR A 580 5.79 -27.93 0.43
N ASN A 581 6.90 -28.46 -0.10
CA ASN A 581 7.11 -28.58 -1.53
C ASN A 581 6.06 -29.47 -2.20
N PHE A 582 5.69 -30.60 -1.56
CA PHE A 582 4.60 -31.44 -2.05
C PHE A 582 3.29 -30.67 -2.18
N VAL A 583 2.92 -29.87 -1.16
CA VAL A 583 1.68 -29.08 -1.22
C VAL A 583 1.80 -27.92 -2.22
N VAL A 584 2.97 -27.31 -2.39
CA VAL A 584 3.23 -26.34 -3.47
C VAL A 584 3.02 -26.96 -4.85
N LEU A 585 3.58 -28.15 -5.09
CA LEU A 585 3.38 -28.87 -6.36
C LEU A 585 1.93 -29.29 -6.54
N PHE A 586 1.27 -29.76 -5.49
CA PHE A 586 -0.15 -30.09 -5.51
C PHE A 586 -1.01 -28.86 -5.87
N HIS A 587 -0.69 -27.69 -5.33
CA HIS A 587 -1.32 -26.41 -5.69
C HIS A 587 -1.11 -26.01 -7.16
N VAL A 588 -0.03 -26.46 -7.81
CA VAL A 588 0.19 -26.28 -9.25
C VAL A 588 -0.60 -27.31 -10.06
N TRP A 589 -0.63 -28.57 -9.62
CA TRP A 589 -1.30 -29.65 -10.34
C TRP A 589 -2.80 -29.44 -10.50
N VAL A 590 -3.46 -28.75 -9.57
CA VAL A 590 -4.91 -28.48 -9.67
C VAL A 590 -5.29 -27.50 -10.79
N VAL A 591 -4.33 -26.76 -11.35
CA VAL A 591 -4.53 -25.82 -12.49
C VAL A 591 -3.75 -26.26 -13.73
N ALA A 592 -2.50 -26.66 -13.58
CA ALA A 592 -1.66 -27.15 -14.68
C ALA A 592 -1.89 -28.64 -15.00
N TYR A 593 -3.09 -29.16 -14.71
CA TYR A 593 -3.38 -30.60 -14.79
C TYR A 593 -3.23 -31.17 -16.21
N ALA A 594 -3.37 -30.35 -17.25
CA ALA A 594 -3.14 -30.74 -18.64
C ALA A 594 -1.65 -30.98 -18.95
N PHE A 595 -0.75 -30.32 -18.22
CA PHE A 595 0.69 -30.28 -18.53
C PHE A 595 1.56 -31.19 -17.66
N VAL A 596 1.03 -31.66 -16.52
CA VAL A 596 1.83 -32.37 -15.52
C VAL A 596 1.39 -33.83 -15.40
N PRO A 597 2.32 -34.80 -15.40
CA PRO A 597 1.99 -36.21 -15.18
C PRO A 597 1.20 -36.44 -13.89
N GLY A 598 0.04 -37.09 -14.01
CA GLY A 598 -0.87 -37.34 -12.88
C GLY A 598 -1.77 -36.15 -12.50
N GLY A 599 -1.59 -34.99 -13.13
CA GLY A 599 -2.44 -33.80 -12.97
C GLY A 599 -3.95 -34.07 -13.11
N PRO A 600 -4.42 -34.85 -14.10
CA PRO A 600 -5.86 -35.11 -14.27
C PRO A 600 -6.53 -35.77 -13.06
N LEU A 601 -5.78 -36.46 -12.19
CA LEU A 601 -6.31 -37.08 -10.98
C LEU A 601 -6.77 -36.06 -9.93
N VAL A 602 -6.24 -34.84 -10.00
CA VAL A 602 -6.49 -33.75 -9.05
C VAL A 602 -7.02 -32.48 -9.70
N ARG A 603 -7.48 -32.60 -10.96
CA ARG A 603 -8.09 -31.51 -11.73
C ARG A 603 -9.13 -30.76 -10.89
N GLU A 604 -8.94 -29.44 -10.77
CA GLU A 604 -9.88 -28.51 -10.14
C GLU A 604 -10.13 -28.77 -8.63
N ARG A 605 -9.19 -29.42 -7.93
CA ARG A 605 -9.32 -29.80 -6.50
C ARG A 605 -8.61 -28.87 -5.51
N THR A 606 -8.85 -27.55 -5.60
CA THR A 606 -8.34 -26.60 -4.58
C THR A 606 -8.86 -26.90 -3.18
N ASP A 607 -10.07 -27.47 -3.07
CA ASP A 607 -10.65 -27.98 -1.83
C ASP A 607 -9.79 -29.07 -1.18
N TRP A 608 -9.19 -29.97 -1.98
CA TRP A 608 -8.27 -30.99 -1.48
C TRP A 608 -6.94 -30.40 -1.01
N VAL A 609 -6.42 -29.38 -1.71
CA VAL A 609 -5.20 -28.65 -1.30
C VAL A 609 -5.43 -27.97 0.05
N MET A 610 -6.55 -27.27 0.22
CA MET A 610 -6.91 -26.64 1.50
C MET A 610 -7.13 -27.68 2.60
N SER A 611 -7.84 -28.77 2.32
CA SER A 611 -8.09 -29.84 3.28
C SER A 611 -6.78 -30.52 3.73
N THR A 612 -5.88 -30.79 2.79
CA THR A 612 -4.54 -31.36 3.05
C THR A 612 -3.71 -30.41 3.91
N THR A 613 -3.74 -29.11 3.61
CA THR A 613 -3.05 -28.07 4.38
C THR A 613 -3.55 -28.04 5.82
N MET A 614 -4.87 -28.00 6.04
CA MET A 614 -5.45 -27.99 7.37
C MET A 614 -5.20 -29.31 8.13
N LEU A 615 -5.24 -30.46 7.46
CA LEU A 615 -4.90 -31.76 8.06
C LEU A 615 -3.45 -31.79 8.57
N PHE A 616 -2.51 -31.28 7.77
CA PHE A 616 -1.11 -31.17 8.17
C PHE A 616 -0.92 -30.20 9.34
N ILE A 617 -1.61 -29.05 9.35
CA ILE A 617 -1.63 -28.16 10.51
C ILE A 617 -2.21 -28.87 11.75
N GLY A 618 -3.28 -29.65 11.58
CA GLY A 618 -3.88 -30.48 12.64
C GLY A 618 -2.91 -31.50 13.24
N CYS A 619 -2.01 -32.08 12.43
CA CYS A 619 -0.92 -32.92 12.93
C CYS A 619 0.06 -32.15 13.84
N GLY A 620 0.33 -30.88 13.50
CA GLY A 620 1.06 -29.94 14.35
C GLY A 620 0.34 -29.67 15.68
N VAL A 621 -0.95 -29.32 15.62
CA VAL A 621 -1.82 -29.08 16.79
C VAL A 621 -1.82 -30.29 17.73
N PHE A 622 -2.03 -31.49 17.20
CA PHE A 622 -2.00 -32.74 17.96
C PHE A 622 -0.66 -32.93 18.70
N THR A 623 0.44 -32.66 18.00
CA THR A 623 1.80 -32.80 18.56
C THR A 623 2.04 -31.84 19.73
N ILE A 624 1.66 -30.56 19.59
CA ILE A 624 1.98 -29.53 20.60
C ILE A 624 0.93 -29.43 21.73
N SER A 625 -0.27 -29.98 21.53
CA SER A 625 -1.33 -30.07 22.54
C SER A 625 -1.12 -31.24 23.49
N SER A 626 -0.65 -32.38 22.98
CA SER A 626 -0.48 -33.62 23.75
C SER A 626 0.67 -33.57 24.77
N ALA A 627 1.60 -32.61 24.63
CA ALA A 627 2.77 -32.46 25.50
C ALA A 627 2.47 -31.88 26.92
N VAL A 628 1.20 -31.65 27.26
CA VAL A 628 0.78 -31.05 28.55
C VAL A 628 0.26 -32.08 29.56
N SER A 629 -0.18 -33.25 29.11
CA SER A 629 -0.89 -34.21 29.97
C SER A 629 -0.02 -34.99 30.97
N GLY A 630 1.31 -34.76 31.02
CA GLY A 630 2.22 -35.57 31.85
C GLY A 630 3.37 -34.84 32.56
N SER A 631 3.42 -33.50 32.54
CA SER A 631 4.50 -32.73 33.18
C SER A 631 3.93 -31.73 34.18
N LYS A 632 4.34 -31.82 35.46
CA LYS A 632 4.16 -30.72 36.41
C LYS A 632 4.70 -29.45 35.74
N SER A 633 3.87 -28.43 35.62
CA SER A 633 4.17 -27.14 35.01
C SER A 633 5.49 -26.59 35.57
N SER A 634 6.59 -26.67 34.81
CA SER A 634 7.70 -25.77 35.05
C SER A 634 7.16 -24.39 34.72
N SER A 635 7.14 -23.48 35.70
CA SER A 635 6.67 -22.11 35.55
C SER A 635 7.13 -21.53 34.21
N TYR A 636 6.19 -21.35 33.28
CA TYR A 636 6.43 -20.57 32.07
C TYR A 636 6.90 -19.20 32.55
N THR A 637 8.19 -18.92 32.39
CA THR A 637 8.74 -17.60 32.66
C THR A 637 8.40 -16.77 31.44
N PRO A 638 7.45 -15.81 31.53
CA PRO A 638 7.14 -14.97 30.38
C PRO A 638 8.42 -14.27 29.94
N PRO A 639 8.68 -14.15 28.62
CA PRO A 639 9.86 -13.45 28.14
C PRO A 639 9.85 -11.99 28.57
N ALA A 640 11.03 -11.38 28.53
CA ALA A 640 11.25 -10.04 29.05
C ALA A 640 10.21 -9.05 28.45
N PRO A 641 9.44 -8.33 29.30
CA PRO A 641 8.39 -7.42 28.84
C PRO A 641 8.86 -6.37 27.82
N ARG A 642 10.16 -6.02 27.82
CA ARG A 642 10.76 -5.02 26.92
C ARG A 642 10.74 -5.43 25.45
N GLN A 643 11.13 -6.66 25.11
CA GLN A 643 11.17 -7.10 23.71
C GLN A 643 9.77 -7.12 23.09
N ARG A 644 8.78 -7.59 23.85
CA ARG A 644 7.37 -7.54 23.44
C ARG A 644 6.88 -6.10 23.25
N ALA A 645 7.39 -5.11 24.00
CA ALA A 645 7.04 -3.70 23.82
C ALA A 645 7.53 -3.17 22.47
N HIS A 646 8.76 -3.53 22.08
CA HIS A 646 9.31 -3.19 20.76
C HIS A 646 8.55 -3.90 19.63
N THR A 647 8.21 -5.18 19.79
CA THR A 647 7.35 -5.90 18.85
C THR A 647 6.00 -5.20 18.68
N LEU A 648 5.33 -4.81 19.76
CA LEU A 648 4.05 -4.08 19.69
C LEU A 648 4.21 -2.71 19.02
N SER A 649 5.32 -2.02 19.27
CA SER A 649 5.62 -0.74 18.63
C SER A 649 5.80 -0.92 17.11
N LEU A 650 6.54 -1.95 16.69
CA LEU A 650 6.72 -2.29 15.27
C LEU A 650 5.41 -2.72 14.60
N VAL A 651 4.58 -3.51 15.28
CA VAL A 651 3.22 -3.84 14.82
C VAL A 651 2.40 -2.57 14.60
N GLY A 652 2.44 -1.62 15.55
CA GLY A 652 1.74 -0.35 15.43
C GLY A 652 2.23 0.49 14.24
N ILE A 653 3.55 0.57 14.03
CA ILE A 653 4.15 1.28 12.89
C ILE A 653 3.76 0.61 11.56
N ILE A 654 3.87 -0.71 11.46
CA ILE A 654 3.52 -1.45 10.25
C ILE A 654 2.02 -1.29 9.93
N GLN A 655 1.15 -1.34 10.95
CA GLN A 655 -0.28 -1.12 10.75
C GLN A 655 -0.59 0.31 10.31
N LEU A 656 0.09 1.32 10.88
CA LEU A 656 -0.07 2.70 10.48
C LEU A 656 0.36 2.89 9.02
N LEU A 657 1.49 2.31 8.61
CA LEU A 657 1.94 2.31 7.23
C LEU A 657 0.89 1.68 6.30
N ALA A 658 0.34 0.52 6.67
CA ALA A 658 -0.72 -0.13 5.88
C ALA A 658 -1.97 0.75 5.73
N ILE A 659 -2.39 1.44 6.78
CA ILE A 659 -3.53 2.39 6.72
C ILE A 659 -3.21 3.58 5.82
N CYS A 660 -2.01 4.16 5.93
CA CYS A 660 -1.58 5.25 5.05
C CYS A 660 -1.54 4.83 3.58
N ILE A 661 -1.00 3.64 3.29
CA ILE A 661 -0.96 3.08 1.93
C ILE A 661 -2.38 2.86 1.41
N ALA A 662 -3.27 2.28 2.21
CA ALA A 662 -4.66 2.06 1.82
C ALA A 662 -5.41 3.37 1.52
N TYR A 663 -5.10 4.44 2.24
CA TYR A 663 -5.65 5.77 1.97
C TYR A 663 -5.13 6.36 0.66
N ILE A 664 -3.81 6.25 0.41
CA ILE A 664 -3.17 6.77 -0.82
C ILE A 664 -3.65 6.00 -2.06
N ARG A 665 -3.82 4.69 -1.94
CA ARG A 665 -4.24 3.78 -3.03
C ARG A 665 -5.76 3.64 -3.15
N PHE A 666 -6.55 4.45 -2.43
CA PHE A 666 -8.00 4.34 -2.50
C PHE A 666 -8.49 4.74 -3.92
N PRO A 667 -9.24 3.88 -4.63
CA PRO A 667 -9.64 4.18 -6.01
C PRO A 667 -10.57 5.41 -6.09
N THR A 668 -10.30 6.31 -7.02
CA THR A 668 -11.09 7.54 -7.21
C THR A 668 -12.34 7.33 -8.07
N PHE A 669 -12.32 6.31 -8.94
CA PHE A 669 -13.42 5.93 -9.85
C PHE A 669 -13.96 7.09 -10.72
N ASP A 670 -13.12 8.08 -11.05
CA ASP A 670 -13.43 9.26 -11.87
C ASP A 670 -12.63 9.29 -13.18
N TYR A 671 -12.45 8.11 -13.79
CA TYR A 671 -11.57 7.91 -14.93
C TYR A 671 -12.11 8.53 -16.23
N THR A 672 -11.21 9.08 -17.05
CA THR A 672 -11.55 9.78 -18.29
C THR A 672 -11.02 9.04 -19.52
N PRO A 673 -11.87 8.71 -20.52
CA PRO A 673 -11.46 8.11 -21.80
C PRO A 673 -10.70 9.10 -22.70
N TYR A 674 -9.84 8.60 -23.58
CA TYR A 674 -8.92 9.41 -24.39
C TYR A 674 -9.63 10.26 -25.46
N HIS A 675 -10.76 9.76 -26.00
CA HIS A 675 -11.42 10.37 -27.16
C HIS A 675 -12.90 10.71 -26.91
N ALA A 676 -13.21 11.18 -25.69
CA ALA A 676 -14.57 11.51 -25.26
C ALA A 676 -15.37 12.43 -26.22
N PRO A 677 -14.81 13.53 -26.77
CA PRO A 677 -15.55 14.43 -27.65
C PRO A 677 -16.01 13.78 -28.95
N SER A 678 -15.30 12.75 -29.41
CA SER A 678 -15.63 12.02 -30.63
C SER A 678 -16.50 10.78 -30.39
N LYS A 679 -16.84 10.47 -29.13
CA LYS A 679 -17.54 9.25 -28.73
C LYS A 679 -16.90 7.97 -29.27
N ILE A 680 -15.57 7.89 -29.20
CA ILE A 680 -14.79 6.74 -29.65
C ILE A 680 -14.43 5.86 -28.47
N ILE A 681 -14.43 4.55 -28.71
CA ILE A 681 -13.81 3.54 -27.86
C ILE A 681 -12.55 3.06 -28.59
N THR A 682 -11.39 3.14 -27.95
CA THR A 682 -10.20 2.39 -28.36
C THR A 682 -10.12 1.11 -27.51
N ALA A 683 -10.32 -0.06 -28.14
CA ALA A 683 -10.34 -1.35 -27.46
C ALA A 683 -9.17 -2.23 -27.93
N GLY A 684 -8.48 -2.90 -27.02
CA GLY A 684 -7.36 -3.79 -27.35
C GLY A 684 -7.39 -5.12 -26.63
N ILE A 685 -6.61 -6.08 -27.13
CA ILE A 685 -6.39 -7.40 -26.52
C ILE A 685 -4.88 -7.65 -26.47
N TRP A 686 -4.42 -8.28 -25.39
CA TRP A 686 -3.04 -8.71 -25.26
C TRP A 686 -2.90 -9.91 -24.32
N THR A 687 -2.29 -11.00 -24.79
CA THR A 687 -1.79 -12.09 -23.92
C THR A 687 -0.44 -11.69 -23.32
N VAL A 688 -0.29 -11.73 -22.00
CA VAL A 688 0.80 -11.01 -21.31
C VAL A 688 1.85 -11.90 -20.62
N HIS A 689 1.84 -13.21 -20.85
CA HIS A 689 2.83 -14.15 -20.30
C HIS A 689 3.08 -13.96 -18.80
N PHE A 690 2.00 -13.77 -18.04
CA PHE A 690 2.07 -13.58 -16.60
C PHE A 690 2.96 -12.40 -16.17
N SER A 691 3.09 -11.40 -17.06
CA SER A 691 3.91 -10.19 -16.89
C SER A 691 5.39 -10.46 -16.63
N LEU A 692 5.93 -11.51 -17.26
CA LEU A 692 7.36 -11.76 -17.40
C LEU A 692 7.75 -11.51 -18.86
N ASP A 693 8.86 -10.83 -19.08
CA ASP A 693 9.42 -10.64 -20.42
C ASP A 693 10.37 -11.77 -20.83
N ASN A 694 10.84 -11.71 -22.09
CA ASN A 694 11.72 -12.73 -22.66
C ASN A 694 13.02 -12.97 -21.87
N ASP A 695 13.43 -12.03 -21.01
CA ASP A 695 14.65 -12.13 -20.21
C ASP A 695 14.35 -12.35 -18.71
N MET A 696 13.13 -12.79 -18.38
CA MET A 696 12.64 -13.06 -17.02
C MET A 696 12.61 -11.79 -16.13
N TRP A 697 12.35 -10.62 -16.71
CA TRP A 697 12.07 -9.38 -15.98
C TRP A 697 10.57 -9.15 -15.84
N SER A 698 10.17 -8.46 -14.77
CA SER A 698 8.80 -7.95 -14.65
C SER A 698 8.53 -6.93 -15.76
N SER A 699 7.46 -7.14 -16.54
CA SER A 699 7.11 -6.29 -17.70
C SER A 699 6.03 -5.23 -17.43
N GLU A 700 5.46 -5.18 -16.23
CA GLU A 700 4.30 -4.36 -15.83
C GLU A 700 4.43 -2.88 -16.24
N TYR A 701 5.60 -2.25 -16.00
CA TYR A 701 5.88 -0.85 -16.35
C TYR A 701 5.90 -0.61 -17.86
N ARG A 702 6.48 -1.56 -18.61
CA ARG A 702 6.56 -1.47 -20.07
C ARG A 702 5.19 -1.69 -20.69
N MET A 703 4.40 -2.60 -20.12
CA MET A 703 3.00 -2.79 -20.49
C MET A 703 2.20 -1.51 -20.25
N ARG A 704 2.30 -0.89 -19.06
CA ARG A 704 1.66 0.40 -18.76
C ARG A 704 1.97 1.44 -19.83
N ASP A 705 3.25 1.59 -20.18
CA ASP A 705 3.67 2.59 -21.16
C ASP A 705 3.15 2.27 -22.57
N ALA A 706 3.09 1.00 -22.97
CA ALA A 706 2.50 0.60 -24.25
C ALA A 706 0.98 0.89 -24.30
N LEU A 707 0.23 0.47 -23.27
CA LEU A 707 -1.22 0.67 -23.20
C LEU A 707 -1.61 2.15 -23.13
N ARG A 708 -0.84 2.96 -22.38
CA ARG A 708 -1.02 4.42 -22.32
C ARG A 708 -0.76 5.07 -23.66
N ASP A 709 0.39 4.76 -24.27
CA ASP A 709 0.82 5.43 -25.50
C ASP A 709 -0.07 5.00 -26.69
N LEU A 710 -0.70 3.82 -26.63
CA LEU A 710 -1.74 3.38 -27.59
C LEU A 710 -3.12 4.01 -27.36
N GLU A 711 -3.30 4.79 -26.29
CA GLU A 711 -4.55 5.45 -25.93
C GLU A 711 -5.72 4.46 -25.75
N LEU A 712 -5.47 3.30 -25.13
CA LEU A 712 -6.51 2.29 -24.90
C LEU A 712 -7.51 2.73 -23.83
N ASP A 713 -8.79 2.71 -24.20
CA ASP A 713 -9.90 2.94 -23.26
C ASP A 713 -10.37 1.64 -22.62
N VAL A 714 -10.31 0.52 -23.34
CA VAL A 714 -10.71 -0.81 -22.88
C VAL A 714 -9.64 -1.81 -23.31
N VAL A 715 -9.21 -2.69 -22.41
CA VAL A 715 -8.26 -3.75 -22.76
C VAL A 715 -8.59 -5.07 -22.06
N GLY A 716 -8.58 -6.15 -22.84
CA GLY A 716 -8.58 -7.51 -22.34
C GLY A 716 -7.15 -7.99 -22.17
N LEU A 717 -6.81 -8.56 -21.00
CA LEU A 717 -5.50 -9.16 -20.73
C LEU A 717 -5.64 -10.64 -20.43
N LEU A 718 -4.90 -11.48 -21.15
CA LEU A 718 -4.92 -12.93 -21.01
C LEU A 718 -3.62 -13.44 -20.39
N GLU A 719 -3.65 -14.63 -19.79
CA GLU A 719 -2.55 -15.13 -18.94
C GLU A 719 -2.23 -14.15 -17.80
N SER A 720 -3.30 -13.73 -17.11
CA SER A 720 -3.29 -12.65 -16.12
C SER A 720 -3.47 -13.14 -14.66
N ASP A 721 -3.68 -14.44 -14.42
CA ASP A 721 -3.75 -14.98 -13.04
C ASP A 721 -2.35 -15.13 -12.44
N LEU A 722 -2.02 -14.23 -11.50
CA LEU A 722 -0.74 -14.14 -10.83
C LEU A 722 -0.80 -14.42 -9.32
N GLN A 723 -1.97 -14.78 -8.79
CA GLN A 723 -2.20 -14.95 -7.35
C GLN A 723 -1.93 -16.39 -6.87
N ARG A 724 -0.89 -17.01 -7.45
CA ARG A 724 -0.40 -18.34 -7.10
C ARG A 724 1.06 -18.27 -6.66
N VAL A 725 1.48 -19.23 -5.84
CA VAL A 725 2.86 -19.33 -5.31
C VAL A 725 3.91 -19.30 -6.43
N ILE A 726 3.63 -19.99 -7.56
CA ILE A 726 4.52 -20.02 -8.72
C ILE A 726 4.63 -18.68 -9.46
N MET A 727 3.70 -17.75 -9.22
CA MET A 727 3.69 -16.41 -9.80
C MET A 727 4.08 -15.32 -8.78
N GLY A 728 4.52 -15.71 -7.59
CA GLY A 728 4.90 -14.79 -6.52
C GLY A 728 3.73 -14.14 -5.77
N ASN A 729 2.49 -14.62 -5.96
CA ASN A 729 1.25 -14.06 -5.41
C ASN A 729 1.12 -12.55 -5.70
N ARG A 730 1.19 -12.15 -6.97
CA ARG A 730 1.11 -10.74 -7.40
C ARG A 730 -0.13 -10.51 -8.27
N ASP A 731 -0.32 -9.27 -8.73
CA ASP A 731 -1.41 -8.84 -9.59
C ASP A 731 -1.03 -7.59 -10.39
N THR A 732 -0.60 -7.82 -11.64
CA THR A 732 -0.31 -6.76 -12.61
C THR A 732 -1.55 -5.95 -12.98
N THR A 733 -2.73 -6.56 -12.97
CA THR A 733 -3.95 -5.88 -13.41
C THR A 733 -4.31 -4.77 -12.43
N GLN A 734 -4.04 -4.97 -11.14
CA GLN A 734 -4.15 -3.93 -10.13
C GLN A 734 -3.18 -2.77 -10.40
N PHE A 735 -1.91 -3.06 -10.70
CA PHE A 735 -0.91 -2.04 -11.03
C PHE A 735 -1.35 -1.20 -12.24
N LEU A 736 -1.77 -1.85 -13.32
CA LEU A 736 -2.22 -1.18 -14.55
C LEU A 736 -3.47 -0.35 -14.31
N ALA A 737 -4.44 -0.84 -13.54
CA ALA A 737 -5.67 -0.13 -13.24
C ALA A 737 -5.41 1.17 -12.45
N GLU A 738 -4.53 1.12 -11.45
CA GLU A 738 -4.14 2.28 -10.65
C GLU A 738 -3.32 3.30 -11.47
N GLU A 739 -2.33 2.84 -12.23
CA GLU A 739 -1.44 3.73 -13.00
C GLU A 739 -2.09 4.35 -14.23
N LEU A 740 -3.01 3.63 -14.89
CA LEU A 740 -3.70 4.11 -16.09
C LEU A 740 -5.03 4.79 -15.76
N GLY A 741 -5.51 4.72 -14.52
CA GLY A 741 -6.83 5.20 -14.12
C GLY A 741 -7.91 4.44 -14.87
N MET A 742 -8.13 3.18 -14.49
CA MET A 742 -9.12 2.28 -15.10
C MET A 742 -9.86 1.48 -14.02
N TYR A 743 -11.13 1.17 -14.28
CA TYR A 743 -11.84 0.08 -13.61
C TYR A 743 -11.19 -1.24 -14.03
N VAL A 744 -11.20 -2.21 -13.13
CA VAL A 744 -10.65 -3.54 -13.39
C VAL A 744 -11.63 -4.60 -12.92
N ASP A 745 -11.94 -5.53 -13.81
CA ASP A 745 -12.44 -6.85 -13.46
C ASP A 745 -11.29 -7.85 -13.61
N TYR A 746 -10.91 -8.45 -12.49
CA TYR A 746 -9.82 -9.42 -12.40
C TYR A 746 -10.14 -10.77 -13.07
N GLY A 747 -11.40 -10.99 -13.46
CA GLY A 747 -11.90 -12.26 -13.99
C GLY A 747 -12.09 -13.34 -12.92
N PRO A 748 -12.23 -14.61 -13.34
CA PRO A 748 -12.33 -15.73 -12.40
C PRO A 748 -11.13 -15.74 -11.44
N GLY A 749 -11.41 -15.84 -10.13
CA GLY A 749 -10.37 -15.91 -9.11
C GLY A 749 -9.42 -17.10 -9.29
N PRO A 750 -8.24 -17.08 -8.64
CA PRO A 750 -7.26 -18.18 -8.71
C PRO A 750 -7.79 -19.52 -8.17
N ASP A 751 -8.89 -19.53 -7.43
CA ASP A 751 -9.57 -20.76 -7.02
C ASP A 751 -10.38 -21.42 -8.15
N LYS A 752 -10.51 -20.77 -9.33
CA LYS A 752 -11.27 -21.24 -10.50
C LYS A 752 -10.44 -21.96 -11.56
N HIS A 753 -9.16 -22.22 -11.28
CA HIS A 753 -8.30 -23.11 -12.08
C HIS A 753 -8.12 -22.71 -13.56
N THR A 754 -8.08 -21.40 -13.84
CA THR A 754 -7.77 -20.88 -15.18
C THR A 754 -6.41 -20.16 -15.18
N TRP A 755 -5.86 -19.86 -16.36
CA TRP A 755 -4.68 -18.98 -16.49
C TRP A 755 -4.99 -17.48 -16.43
N GLY A 756 -6.27 -17.13 -16.27
CA GLY A 756 -6.72 -15.76 -16.08
C GLY A 756 -7.08 -15.04 -17.39
N ALA A 757 -8.13 -14.24 -17.27
CA ALA A 757 -8.57 -13.26 -18.25
C ALA A 757 -9.04 -12.06 -17.44
N ALA A 758 -8.60 -10.85 -17.77
CA ALA A 758 -8.95 -9.63 -17.05
C ALA A 758 -9.45 -8.57 -18.02
N LEU A 759 -10.33 -7.70 -17.55
CA LEU A 759 -10.85 -6.55 -18.30
C LEU A 759 -10.49 -5.27 -17.56
N LEU A 760 -9.79 -4.36 -18.23
CA LEU A 760 -9.57 -3.00 -17.75
C LEU A 760 -10.36 -2.04 -18.62
N SER A 761 -11.00 -1.04 -18.00
CA SER A 761 -11.85 -0.07 -18.70
C SER A 761 -11.75 1.32 -18.10
N LYS A 762 -11.60 2.36 -18.92
CA LYS A 762 -11.79 3.76 -18.51
C LYS A 762 -13.27 4.12 -18.32
N PHE A 763 -14.17 3.31 -18.88
CA PHE A 763 -15.61 3.42 -18.69
C PHE A 763 -16.08 2.61 -17.47
N PRO A 764 -17.08 3.08 -16.70
CA PRO A 764 -17.64 2.34 -15.58
C PRO A 764 -18.13 0.94 -15.99
N ILE A 765 -17.69 -0.09 -15.25
CA ILE A 765 -18.22 -1.45 -15.35
C ILE A 765 -19.49 -1.52 -14.51
N ILE A 766 -20.64 -1.73 -15.15
CA ILE A 766 -21.95 -1.75 -14.49
C ILE A 766 -22.25 -3.12 -13.89
N GLU A 767 -21.99 -4.16 -14.67
CA GLU A 767 -22.18 -5.56 -14.31
C GLU A 767 -21.12 -6.41 -15.02
N SER A 768 -20.72 -7.50 -14.39
CA SER A 768 -19.91 -8.52 -15.05
C SER A 768 -20.25 -9.92 -14.58
N GLU A 769 -20.12 -10.88 -15.50
CA GLU A 769 -20.35 -12.30 -15.31
C GLU A 769 -19.11 -13.06 -15.76
N HIS A 770 -18.70 -14.04 -14.94
CA HIS A 770 -17.56 -14.91 -15.23
C HIS A 770 -18.05 -16.29 -15.63
N HIS A 771 -17.53 -16.80 -16.75
CA HIS A 771 -17.91 -18.08 -17.32
C HIS A 771 -16.67 -18.98 -17.39
N LEU A 772 -16.82 -20.21 -16.90
CA LEU A 772 -15.85 -21.29 -17.10
C LEU A 772 -16.43 -22.18 -18.19
N LEU A 773 -15.81 -22.20 -19.36
CA LEU A 773 -16.37 -22.84 -20.54
C LEU A 773 -16.12 -24.36 -20.52
N PRO A 774 -16.92 -25.15 -21.27
CA PRO A 774 -16.77 -26.60 -21.29
C PRO A 774 -15.36 -27.03 -21.70
N SER A 775 -14.79 -27.97 -20.94
CA SER A 775 -13.48 -28.56 -21.20
C SER A 775 -13.48 -30.02 -20.75
N PRO A 776 -13.94 -30.97 -21.60
CA PRO A 776 -13.96 -32.38 -21.22
C PRO A 776 -12.57 -33.01 -21.07
N VAL A 777 -11.55 -32.51 -21.78
CA VAL A 777 -10.21 -33.11 -21.80
C VAL A 777 -9.13 -32.13 -21.37
N GLY A 778 -9.12 -30.95 -21.99
CA GLY A 778 -8.05 -29.97 -21.97
C GLY A 778 -8.15 -28.93 -20.86
N GLU A 779 -7.68 -27.73 -21.15
CA GLU A 779 -7.68 -26.60 -20.23
C GLU A 779 -9.06 -25.93 -20.06
N LEU A 780 -9.36 -25.53 -18.83
CA LEU A 780 -10.56 -24.76 -18.52
C LEU A 780 -10.42 -23.30 -18.98
N ALA A 781 -11.20 -22.95 -20.00
CA ALA A 781 -11.16 -21.65 -20.64
C ALA A 781 -12.02 -20.58 -19.90
N PRO A 782 -11.46 -19.45 -19.47
CA PRO A 782 -12.20 -18.34 -18.86
C PRO A 782 -12.82 -17.41 -19.90
N ALA A 783 -14.04 -16.94 -19.63
CA ALA A 783 -14.62 -15.78 -20.31
C ALA A 783 -15.23 -14.78 -19.31
N ILE A 784 -15.06 -13.49 -19.60
CA ILE A 784 -15.77 -12.39 -18.94
C ILE A 784 -16.82 -11.87 -19.91
N LYS A 785 -18.04 -11.65 -19.43
CA LYS A 785 -19.03 -10.76 -20.07
C LYS A 785 -19.24 -9.57 -19.15
N ALA A 786 -18.84 -8.38 -19.57
CA ALA A 786 -19.02 -7.15 -18.81
C ALA A 786 -19.87 -6.16 -19.58
N THR A 787 -20.73 -5.41 -18.89
CA THR A 787 -21.50 -4.30 -19.48
C THR A 787 -20.89 -2.99 -19.01
N LEU A 788 -20.46 -2.16 -19.95
CA LEU A 788 -19.86 -0.85 -19.70
C LEU A 788 -20.85 0.28 -19.99
N ASP A 789 -20.83 1.36 -19.20
CA ASP A 789 -21.52 2.61 -19.56
C ASP A 789 -20.58 3.50 -20.38
N VAL A 790 -20.79 3.49 -21.69
CA VAL A 790 -19.98 4.22 -22.66
C VAL A 790 -20.75 5.40 -23.23
N TYR A 791 -20.43 6.60 -22.77
CA TYR A 791 -21.09 7.85 -23.19
C TYR A 791 -22.63 7.81 -23.05
N GLY A 792 -23.15 7.12 -22.02
CA GLY A 792 -24.58 6.92 -21.78
C GLY A 792 -25.20 5.75 -22.55
N THR A 793 -24.39 4.93 -23.23
CA THR A 793 -24.83 3.74 -23.97
C THR A 793 -24.23 2.49 -23.32
N LEU A 794 -25.06 1.50 -23.01
CA LEU A 794 -24.58 0.22 -22.51
C LEU A 794 -23.93 -0.59 -23.63
N VAL A 795 -22.66 -0.94 -23.45
CA VAL A 795 -21.86 -1.72 -24.40
C VAL A 795 -21.36 -2.98 -23.71
N ASP A 796 -21.62 -4.14 -24.30
CA ASP A 796 -21.13 -5.42 -23.77
C ASP A 796 -19.71 -5.69 -24.28
N VAL A 797 -18.79 -5.99 -23.38
CA VAL A 797 -17.42 -6.40 -23.71
C VAL A 797 -17.20 -7.82 -23.22
N PHE A 798 -16.78 -8.68 -24.14
CA PHE A 798 -16.42 -10.06 -23.88
C PHE A 798 -14.90 -10.19 -23.89
N VAL A 799 -14.30 -10.79 -22.86
CA VAL A 799 -12.89 -11.17 -22.85
C VAL A 799 -12.80 -12.68 -22.76
N PHE A 800 -12.03 -13.33 -23.64
CA PHE A 800 -12.02 -14.79 -23.73
C PHE A 800 -10.62 -15.35 -24.03
N HIS A 801 -10.22 -16.35 -23.26
CA HIS A 801 -9.01 -17.14 -23.51
C HIS A 801 -9.42 -18.57 -23.89
N SER A 802 -9.26 -18.95 -25.17
CA SER A 802 -9.58 -20.29 -25.65
C SER A 802 -8.62 -21.35 -25.11
N GLY A 803 -9.09 -22.59 -25.01
CA GLY A 803 -8.26 -23.76 -24.74
C GLY A 803 -7.24 -24.03 -25.85
N GLN A 804 -6.31 -24.93 -25.56
CA GLN A 804 -5.13 -25.22 -26.36
C GLN A 804 -5.42 -25.83 -27.74
N GLU A 805 -4.44 -25.83 -28.65
CA GLU A 805 -4.56 -26.36 -30.02
C GLU A 805 -4.76 -27.88 -30.05
N GLU A 806 -4.24 -28.60 -29.07
CA GLU A 806 -4.27 -30.06 -29.00
C GLU A 806 -5.68 -30.61 -28.71
N ASP A 807 -6.53 -29.83 -28.05
CA ASP A 807 -7.86 -30.26 -27.60
C ASP A 807 -8.97 -29.70 -28.50
N GLU A 808 -9.11 -30.24 -29.71
CA GLU A 808 -10.05 -29.75 -30.73
C GLU A 808 -11.52 -29.73 -30.25
N GLU A 809 -11.95 -30.76 -29.52
CA GLU A 809 -13.33 -30.87 -29.03
C GLU A 809 -13.64 -29.82 -27.95
N ASP A 810 -12.68 -29.53 -27.07
CA ASP A 810 -12.79 -28.46 -26.08
C ASP A 810 -12.99 -27.12 -26.80
N ARG A 811 -12.15 -26.81 -27.80
CA ARG A 811 -12.29 -25.56 -28.58
C ARG A 811 -13.61 -25.49 -29.34
N ARG A 812 -14.12 -26.61 -29.88
CA ARG A 812 -15.42 -26.65 -30.54
C ARG A 812 -16.54 -26.28 -29.56
N LEU A 813 -16.60 -26.94 -28.41
CA LEU A 813 -17.61 -26.70 -27.37
C LEU A 813 -17.52 -25.27 -26.81
N GLN A 814 -16.30 -24.77 -26.60
CA GLN A 814 -16.05 -23.40 -26.15
C GLN A 814 -16.57 -22.38 -27.18
N SER A 815 -16.29 -22.60 -28.47
CA SER A 815 -16.77 -21.72 -29.54
C SER A 815 -18.29 -21.68 -29.63
N GLU A 816 -18.96 -22.82 -29.47
CA GLU A 816 -20.42 -22.92 -29.50
C GLU A 816 -21.08 -22.20 -28.33
N TYR A 817 -20.48 -22.34 -27.13
CA TYR A 817 -20.93 -21.66 -25.92
C TYR A 817 -20.78 -20.15 -26.07
N LEU A 818 -19.61 -19.67 -26.51
CA LEU A 818 -19.34 -18.24 -26.64
C LEU A 818 -20.22 -17.60 -27.72
N ALA A 819 -20.43 -18.28 -28.85
CA ALA A 819 -21.35 -17.81 -29.89
C ALA A 819 -22.79 -17.66 -29.37
N GLU A 820 -23.26 -18.61 -28.54
CA GLU A 820 -24.56 -18.49 -27.88
C GLU A 820 -24.59 -17.35 -26.86
N LEU A 821 -23.55 -17.21 -26.04
CA LEU A 821 -23.45 -16.16 -25.02
C LEU A 821 -23.48 -14.76 -25.65
N MET A 822 -22.69 -14.54 -26.72
CA MET A 822 -22.69 -13.30 -27.47
C MET A 822 -24.03 -13.08 -28.17
N GLY A 823 -24.61 -14.12 -28.78
CA GLY A 823 -25.89 -14.08 -29.49
C GLY A 823 -27.08 -13.67 -28.62
N LYS A 824 -27.04 -13.91 -27.31
CA LYS A 824 -28.09 -13.51 -26.35
C LYS A 824 -28.18 -12.00 -26.12
N SER A 825 -27.19 -11.21 -26.54
CA SER A 825 -27.19 -9.76 -26.38
C SER A 825 -27.48 -9.02 -27.69
N ASP A 826 -28.45 -8.12 -27.65
CA ASP A 826 -28.77 -7.20 -28.75
C ASP A 826 -28.03 -5.85 -28.63
N ARG A 827 -27.22 -5.66 -27.58
CA ARG A 827 -26.47 -4.43 -27.33
C ARG A 827 -25.31 -4.26 -28.34
N PRO A 828 -24.77 -3.03 -28.49
CA PRO A 828 -23.43 -2.84 -29.02
C PRO A 828 -22.43 -3.71 -28.25
N ALA A 829 -21.57 -4.45 -28.96
CA ALA A 829 -20.65 -5.36 -28.29
C ALA A 829 -19.30 -5.50 -28.97
N ILE A 830 -18.28 -5.85 -28.19
CA ILE A 830 -16.90 -6.12 -28.60
C ILE A 830 -16.45 -7.44 -27.96
N LEU A 831 -15.85 -8.35 -28.73
CA LEU A 831 -15.09 -9.49 -28.21
C LEU A 831 -13.60 -9.17 -28.33
N LEU A 832 -12.85 -9.42 -27.26
CA LEU A 832 -11.41 -9.30 -27.14
C LEU A 832 -10.88 -10.69 -26.74
N ALA A 833 -10.31 -11.44 -27.68
CA ALA A 833 -10.09 -12.86 -27.44
C ALA A 833 -8.82 -13.42 -28.05
N TYR A 834 -8.40 -14.57 -27.50
CA TYR A 834 -7.41 -15.47 -28.07
C TYR A 834 -8.11 -16.76 -28.49
N LEU A 835 -8.18 -17.04 -29.79
CA LEU A 835 -9.11 -18.04 -30.36
C LEU A 835 -8.44 -19.31 -30.92
N VAL A 836 -7.13 -19.31 -31.18
CA VAL A 836 -6.39 -20.45 -31.76
C VAL A 836 -7.08 -20.98 -33.02
N THR A 837 -7.26 -20.10 -34.00
CA THR A 837 -7.93 -20.45 -35.26
C THR A 837 -7.42 -19.54 -36.38
N LYS A 838 -7.59 -19.95 -37.64
CA LYS A 838 -7.32 -19.09 -38.79
C LYS A 838 -8.59 -18.36 -39.22
N PRO A 839 -8.48 -17.12 -39.72
CA PRO A 839 -9.62 -16.43 -40.31
C PRO A 839 -10.29 -17.31 -41.38
N LEU A 840 -11.63 -17.31 -41.40
CA LEU A 840 -12.48 -18.04 -42.34
C LEU A 840 -12.45 -19.59 -42.24
N GLU A 841 -11.65 -20.17 -41.34
CA GLU A 841 -11.48 -21.62 -41.21
C GLU A 841 -12.06 -22.18 -39.90
N GLY A 842 -12.64 -23.38 -39.94
CA GLY A 842 -13.07 -24.11 -38.74
C GLY A 842 -13.94 -23.29 -37.78
N ASN A 843 -13.57 -23.28 -36.49
CA ASN A 843 -14.29 -22.62 -35.39
C ASN A 843 -14.42 -21.10 -35.55
N TYR A 844 -13.58 -20.45 -36.38
CA TYR A 844 -13.79 -19.05 -36.77
C TYR A 844 -15.23 -18.79 -37.22
N ASN A 845 -15.79 -19.69 -38.03
CA ASN A 845 -17.14 -19.58 -38.57
C ASN A 845 -18.23 -19.76 -37.50
N THR A 846 -17.88 -20.21 -36.30
CA THR A 846 -18.79 -20.26 -35.15
C THR A 846 -18.81 -18.91 -34.44
N TYR A 847 -17.63 -18.30 -34.22
CA TYR A 847 -17.48 -16.99 -33.60
C TYR A 847 -18.00 -15.84 -34.47
N VAL A 848 -17.80 -15.92 -35.78
CA VAL A 848 -18.28 -14.95 -36.78
C VAL A 848 -19.44 -15.61 -37.53
N SER A 849 -20.64 -15.51 -36.95
CA SER A 849 -21.82 -16.22 -37.40
C SER A 849 -23.10 -15.44 -37.12
N GLU A 850 -24.19 -15.77 -37.82
CA GLU A 850 -25.53 -15.24 -37.52
C GLU A 850 -25.92 -15.51 -36.05
N LYS A 851 -25.56 -16.69 -35.53
CA LYS A 851 -25.84 -17.09 -34.14
C LYS A 851 -25.20 -16.12 -33.13
N SER A 852 -23.95 -15.73 -33.34
CA SER A 852 -23.25 -14.76 -32.48
C SER A 852 -23.67 -13.30 -32.75
N GLY A 853 -24.02 -13.01 -34.00
CA GLY A 853 -24.19 -11.67 -34.55
C GLY A 853 -22.90 -10.85 -34.66
N MET A 854 -21.74 -11.45 -34.40
CA MET A 854 -20.44 -10.76 -34.39
C MET A 854 -19.83 -10.69 -35.79
N LYS A 855 -19.15 -9.58 -36.07
CA LYS A 855 -18.33 -9.35 -37.27
C LYS A 855 -16.86 -9.28 -36.87
N ASP A 856 -15.96 -9.68 -37.76
CA ASP A 856 -14.53 -9.53 -37.56
C ASP A 856 -14.06 -8.09 -37.81
N ILE A 857 -13.11 -7.62 -37.01
CA ILE A 857 -12.46 -6.33 -37.20
C ILE A 857 -11.73 -6.22 -38.54
N ASP A 858 -11.20 -7.30 -39.12
CA ASP A 858 -10.68 -7.32 -40.49
C ASP A 858 -10.49 -8.74 -41.04
N GLU A 859 -11.50 -9.29 -41.74
CA GLU A 859 -11.44 -10.63 -42.33
C GLU A 859 -10.30 -10.83 -43.36
N SER A 860 -9.75 -9.74 -43.91
CA SER A 860 -8.64 -9.80 -44.88
C SER A 860 -7.27 -9.95 -44.23
N ASP A 861 -7.19 -9.79 -42.91
CA ASP A 861 -5.98 -10.08 -42.14
C ASP A 861 -5.84 -11.58 -41.91
N TRP A 862 -5.28 -12.25 -42.91
CA TRP A 862 -5.11 -13.70 -42.98
C TRP A 862 -4.01 -14.26 -42.06
N ASP A 863 -3.09 -13.40 -41.58
CA ASP A 863 -1.93 -13.79 -40.76
C ASP A 863 -2.23 -13.68 -39.26
N ARG A 864 -3.48 -13.93 -38.87
CA ARG A 864 -3.91 -14.04 -37.46
C ARG A 864 -4.07 -15.49 -37.08
N TRP A 865 -3.73 -15.78 -35.83
CA TRP A 865 -3.82 -17.10 -35.24
C TRP A 865 -4.31 -17.03 -33.79
N CYS A 866 -3.63 -16.21 -33.00
CA CYS A 866 -3.87 -16.05 -31.57
C CYS A 866 -5.02 -15.08 -31.32
N GLU A 867 -4.78 -13.77 -31.50
CA GLU A 867 -5.65 -12.70 -31.03
C GLU A 867 -6.68 -12.24 -32.06
N TYR A 868 -7.86 -11.87 -31.57
CA TYR A 868 -9.00 -11.41 -32.36
C TYR A 868 -9.78 -10.31 -31.65
N ILE A 869 -10.22 -9.33 -32.45
CA ILE A 869 -11.26 -8.38 -32.06
C ILE A 869 -12.48 -8.62 -32.95
N LEU A 870 -13.62 -8.96 -32.34
CA LEU A 870 -14.90 -9.02 -33.06
C LEU A 870 -15.83 -7.93 -32.50
N TYR A 871 -16.82 -7.52 -33.27
CA TYR A 871 -17.75 -6.48 -32.85
C TYR A 871 -19.13 -6.64 -33.48
N LYS A 872 -20.15 -6.03 -32.86
CA LYS A 872 -21.48 -5.85 -33.46
C LYS A 872 -22.17 -4.60 -32.95
N ASN A 873 -23.15 -4.12 -33.72
CA ASN A 873 -23.97 -2.96 -33.38
C ASN A 873 -23.14 -1.68 -33.04
N LEU A 874 -21.89 -1.63 -33.48
CA LEU A 874 -20.95 -0.51 -33.41
C LEU A 874 -20.44 -0.22 -34.82
N ARG A 875 -19.91 0.98 -35.02
CA ARG A 875 -19.23 1.32 -36.27
C ARG A 875 -17.71 1.23 -36.09
N ARG A 876 -17.06 0.32 -36.79
CA ARG A 876 -15.59 0.25 -36.86
C ARG A 876 -15.07 1.47 -37.63
N ILE A 877 -13.99 2.08 -37.13
CA ILE A 877 -13.32 3.21 -37.78
C ILE A 877 -11.81 2.99 -37.93
N GLY A 878 -11.21 2.05 -37.18
CA GLY A 878 -9.79 1.75 -37.31
C GLY A 878 -9.37 0.42 -36.71
N TYR A 879 -8.27 -0.13 -37.22
CA TYR A 879 -7.63 -1.36 -36.76
C TYR A 879 -6.11 -1.26 -36.88
N ALA A 880 -5.38 -1.71 -35.86
CA ALA A 880 -3.92 -1.72 -35.84
C ALA A 880 -3.39 -3.01 -35.20
N ARG A 881 -2.28 -3.51 -35.75
CA ARG A 881 -1.44 -4.56 -35.15
C ARG A 881 -0.12 -3.93 -34.70
N VAL A 882 0.20 -4.05 -33.42
CA VAL A 882 1.36 -3.40 -32.82
C VAL A 882 2.31 -4.47 -32.30
N SER A 883 3.58 -4.38 -32.66
CA SER A 883 4.57 -5.39 -32.30
C SER A 883 4.70 -5.52 -30.78
N ARG A 884 5.00 -6.74 -30.34
CA ARG A 884 5.14 -7.12 -28.93
C ARG A 884 6.38 -6.59 -28.20
N GLY A 885 7.33 -6.01 -28.95
CA GLY A 885 8.66 -5.70 -28.44
C GLY A 885 9.37 -6.96 -27.95
N THR A 886 9.90 -6.91 -26.71
CA THR A 886 10.50 -8.07 -26.04
C THR A 886 9.65 -8.59 -24.87
N ILE A 887 8.39 -8.17 -24.78
CA ILE A 887 7.52 -8.47 -23.64
C ILE A 887 6.92 -9.87 -23.75
N THR A 888 6.29 -10.20 -24.87
CA THR A 888 5.68 -11.51 -25.10
C THR A 888 6.03 -12.05 -26.49
N ASP A 889 5.43 -13.17 -26.89
CA ASP A 889 5.43 -13.68 -28.27
C ASP A 889 4.19 -13.24 -29.08
N THR A 890 3.14 -12.76 -28.41
CA THR A 890 1.92 -12.18 -28.97
C THR A 890 2.02 -10.67 -29.17
N GLU A 891 1.56 -10.22 -30.33
CA GLU A 891 1.38 -8.78 -30.60
C GLU A 891 0.25 -8.16 -29.79
N ILE A 892 0.04 -6.85 -29.93
CA ILE A 892 -1.15 -6.16 -29.42
C ILE A 892 -2.06 -5.88 -30.61
N GLN A 893 -3.32 -6.31 -30.54
CA GLN A 893 -4.35 -5.88 -31.49
C GLN A 893 -5.20 -4.76 -30.91
N VAL A 894 -5.50 -3.75 -31.73
CA VAL A 894 -6.27 -2.57 -31.31
C VAL A 894 -7.31 -2.18 -32.34
N GLY A 895 -8.55 -1.99 -31.90
CA GLY A 895 -9.67 -1.50 -32.68
C GLY A 895 -10.22 -0.16 -32.18
N LYS A 896 -10.66 0.70 -33.10
CA LYS A 896 -11.41 1.91 -32.79
C LYS A 896 -12.85 1.81 -33.26
N PHE A 897 -13.78 2.14 -32.38
CA PHE A 897 -15.22 2.05 -32.61
C PHE A 897 -15.93 3.35 -32.26
N LEU A 898 -16.88 3.76 -33.11
CA LEU A 898 -17.74 4.92 -32.88
C LEU A 898 -19.06 4.47 -32.23
N VAL A 899 -19.40 5.06 -31.08
CA VAL A 899 -20.60 4.72 -30.32
C VAL A 899 -21.81 5.52 -30.80
N GLY A 900 -22.97 4.87 -30.86
CA GLY A 900 -24.25 5.50 -31.26
C GLY A 900 -24.47 5.60 -32.77
N LYS A 901 -23.55 5.10 -33.60
CA LYS A 901 -23.77 4.87 -35.03
C LYS A 901 -23.56 3.39 -35.33
N LYS A 902 -24.56 2.74 -35.92
CA LYS A 902 -24.40 1.38 -36.47
C LYS A 902 -23.78 1.46 -37.87
N GLU A 903 -23.02 0.45 -38.26
CA GLU A 903 -22.74 0.23 -39.67
C GLU A 903 -24.05 0.06 -40.45
N GLY A 904 -24.14 0.63 -41.65
CA GLY A 904 -25.28 0.42 -42.53
C GLY A 904 -25.27 -0.99 -43.11
N GLY A 905 -26.44 -1.63 -43.18
CA GLY A 905 -26.65 -3.00 -43.72
C GLY A 905 -26.87 -4.04 -42.61
N GLY A 906 -27.78 -4.99 -42.85
CA GLY A 906 -28.03 -6.12 -41.95
C GLY A 906 -26.88 -7.12 -41.95
N TRP A 907 -27.03 -8.24 -41.23
CA TRP A 907 -26.15 -9.40 -41.43
C TRP A 907 -26.42 -9.96 -42.83
N GLU A 908 -25.57 -9.62 -43.79
CA GLU A 908 -25.52 -10.28 -45.10
C GLU A 908 -24.44 -11.36 -44.97
N GLY A 909 -24.81 -12.62 -45.19
CA GLY A 909 -23.90 -13.77 -45.04
C GLY A 909 -22.66 -13.72 -45.94
N ARG A 910 -21.88 -14.82 -45.95
CA ARG A 910 -20.56 -14.95 -46.62
C ARG A 910 -20.41 -14.12 -47.89
N GLY A 911 -19.45 -13.18 -47.86
CA GLY A 911 -18.91 -12.53 -49.05
C GLY A 911 -19.60 -11.23 -49.52
N GLY A 912 -20.50 -10.64 -48.73
CA GLY A 912 -21.14 -9.35 -49.02
C GLY A 912 -20.67 -8.24 -48.09
N TRP A 913 -19.97 -7.24 -48.62
CA TRP A 913 -19.58 -6.03 -47.89
C TRP A 913 -20.81 -5.25 -47.40
N ALA A 914 -20.90 -5.06 -46.09
CA ALA A 914 -21.72 -4.03 -45.46
C ALA A 914 -20.97 -3.43 -44.24
N GLY A 915 -19.94 -2.61 -44.50
CA GLY A 915 -19.16 -1.96 -43.44
C GLY A 915 -17.99 -1.07 -43.92
N GLY A 916 -18.31 0.11 -44.49
CA GLY A 916 -17.40 1.25 -44.75
C GLY A 916 -16.39 1.07 -45.89
N GLU A 917 -16.14 2.10 -46.69
CA GLU A 917 -15.03 2.09 -47.67
C GLU A 917 -13.69 2.25 -46.92
N ARG A 918 -12.64 1.53 -47.36
CA ARG A 918 -11.28 1.75 -46.81
C ARG A 918 -10.86 3.18 -47.12
N ALA A 919 -10.37 3.88 -46.11
CA ALA A 919 -9.90 5.25 -46.22
C ALA A 919 -8.40 5.34 -45.98
N GLY A 920 -7.74 6.25 -46.69
CA GLY A 920 -6.37 6.64 -46.37
C GLY A 920 -6.33 7.44 -45.07
N LYS A 921 -5.22 7.37 -44.31
CA LYS A 921 -5.04 8.11 -43.05
C LYS A 921 -5.41 9.60 -43.14
N GLU A 922 -5.12 10.23 -44.28
CA GLU A 922 -5.41 11.66 -44.48
C GLU A 922 -6.88 12.00 -44.67
N GLU A 923 -7.70 11.04 -45.08
CA GLU A 923 -9.14 11.19 -45.28
C GLU A 923 -9.91 11.10 -43.94
N VAL A 924 -9.25 10.59 -42.90
CA VAL A 924 -9.85 10.35 -41.58
C VAL A 924 -9.59 11.53 -40.63
N GLN A 925 -10.60 11.89 -39.84
CA GLN A 925 -10.51 12.94 -38.82
C GLN A 925 -9.35 12.67 -37.85
N ARG A 926 -8.65 13.72 -37.44
CA ARG A 926 -7.46 13.60 -36.58
C ARG A 926 -7.71 12.83 -35.28
N GLY A 927 -8.89 13.01 -34.64
CA GLY A 927 -9.24 12.29 -33.42
C GLY A 927 -9.56 10.80 -33.59
N TRP A 928 -9.68 10.32 -34.83
CA TRP A 928 -9.93 8.91 -35.15
C TRP A 928 -8.62 8.18 -35.48
N ARG A 929 -7.55 8.93 -35.81
CA ARG A 929 -6.25 8.37 -36.15
C ARG A 929 -5.64 7.70 -34.93
N PHE A 930 -4.86 6.65 -35.14
CA PHE A 930 -4.02 6.08 -34.08
C PHE A 930 -2.75 6.93 -33.85
N PRO A 931 -2.07 6.79 -32.70
CA PRO A 931 -0.88 7.56 -32.37
C PRO A 931 0.27 7.36 -33.35
N GLY A 932 0.77 8.44 -33.96
CA GLY A 932 1.89 8.35 -34.92
C GLY A 932 3.24 7.90 -34.33
N THR A 933 3.35 7.77 -33.00
CA THR A 933 4.57 7.33 -32.30
C THR A 933 4.97 5.88 -32.59
N PHE A 934 4.06 5.07 -33.11
CA PHE A 934 4.32 3.67 -33.48
C PHE A 934 4.64 3.49 -34.97
N GLU A 935 4.70 4.57 -35.75
CA GLU A 935 5.10 4.52 -37.17
C GLU A 935 6.63 4.35 -37.30
N GLY A 936 7.09 3.77 -38.41
CA GLY A 936 8.52 3.55 -38.66
C GLY A 936 9.13 2.55 -37.67
N GLU A 937 10.20 2.96 -36.99
CA GLU A 937 10.87 2.14 -35.94
C GLU A 937 10.05 2.06 -34.63
N GLY A 938 8.97 2.85 -34.52
CA GLY A 938 8.10 2.90 -33.37
C GLY A 938 8.78 3.39 -32.08
N VAL A 939 8.31 2.90 -30.93
CA VAL A 939 8.75 3.33 -29.60
C VAL A 939 8.94 2.13 -28.67
N ARG A 940 10.13 2.03 -28.04
CA ARG A 940 10.48 0.95 -27.08
C ARG A 940 10.27 -0.47 -27.62
N GLY A 941 10.45 -0.66 -28.93
CA GLY A 941 10.26 -1.94 -29.62
C GLY A 941 8.82 -2.25 -30.06
N HIS A 942 7.88 -1.32 -29.79
CA HIS A 942 6.50 -1.38 -30.27
C HIS A 942 6.35 -0.50 -31.51
N GLN A 943 5.91 -1.08 -32.62
CA GLN A 943 5.66 -0.40 -33.89
C GLN A 943 4.45 -1.01 -34.59
N TYR A 944 3.81 -0.26 -35.49
CA TYR A 944 2.82 -0.84 -36.39
C TYR A 944 3.50 -1.89 -37.27
N HIS A 945 2.97 -3.10 -37.22
CA HIS A 945 3.53 -4.24 -37.94
C HIS A 945 2.43 -5.00 -38.68
N VAL A 946 2.83 -5.89 -39.59
CA VAL A 946 1.99 -6.55 -40.61
C VAL A 946 1.46 -5.61 -41.69
N PHE A 947 0.99 -4.41 -41.35
CA PHE A 947 0.41 -3.47 -42.32
C PHE A 947 1.23 -2.20 -42.59
N GLU A 948 2.39 -2.02 -41.94
CA GLU A 948 3.21 -0.77 -41.88
C GLU A 948 2.48 0.48 -41.35
N GLU A 949 1.16 0.59 -41.55
CA GLU A 949 0.27 1.61 -41.03
C GLU A 949 -1.08 1.02 -40.57
N PRO A 950 -1.82 1.70 -39.66
CA PRO A 950 -3.17 1.30 -39.28
C PRO A 950 -4.16 1.37 -40.45
N ARG A 951 -5.15 0.48 -40.45
CA ARG A 951 -6.25 0.47 -41.43
C ARG A 951 -7.43 1.29 -40.91
N TYR A 952 -8.10 2.04 -41.80
CA TYR A 952 -9.24 2.91 -41.44
C TYR A 952 -10.45 2.72 -42.37
N TRP A 953 -11.64 3.09 -41.87
CA TRP A 953 -12.92 3.01 -42.58
C TRP A 953 -13.78 4.27 -42.35
N VAL A 954 -14.46 4.76 -43.40
CA VAL A 954 -15.31 5.98 -43.40
C VAL A 954 -16.73 5.77 -43.90
#